data_AF-A0A3B6EDW7-F1
#
_entry.id   AF-A0A3B6EDW7-F1
#
_cell.length_a   1.000
_cell.length_b   1.000
_cell.length_c   1.000
_cell.angle_alpha   90.00
_cell.angle_beta   90.00
_cell.angle_gamma   90.00
#
_symmetry.space_group_name_H-M   'P 1'
#
loop_
_entity.id
_entity.type
_entity.pdbx_description
1 polymer ?
#
loop_
_entity_poly.entity_id
_entity_poly.type
_entity_poly.pdbx_seq_one_letter_code
_entity_poly.pdbx_strand_id
1 'polypeptide(L)'
;MTVWVQGQLSLKSGAVLTFGLTGYPYSEFELMAEELLMSDSTIKVFGALRMSVKMLLMWNSRMLINGGGDSVVATSLLDASNLIVLKESSVIHSTANLGVRGQGLLNLSGDGDIIEAPRLILSLFYSIRVGPGSIIRGPLVNGSNGDVSPKLNCEDESCPVEIIHPPEDCNLNSSLSFTLQVCRVEDIDVWGLIQGTVIHFNRARSVTVHTSGTISTTGLGCKSGIGRGRLLSSGLSGGGGHGGKGGNSVVNGSRAEGGPTYGNADLPCELGSGSGNDSTGLSTAGGGIIVLGSWEYSLPSLTLYGTIESNGGSLTDAVTNSSIGPGGGSGGTVLLFVRTLSLAESSVLSSVGGFGRAGSGGGGGGRIHFHWSNIPTGDEYVPVAAIKGSILASGGISKGPGFPGENGTVTGRACPKGLYGTFCKECPLGTYKNVTGSSKSLCFPCPSGELPRRAVYTSVRGGAAETPCPYICVSDRYRMPHCYTALEELIYTFGGPWLFGLLLSGLLILLALVLSVARMKFAGTDELPGPAPTQQGSQIDHSFPFLESLNEVLETNRAEESHGHVHRMYFMGPNTFSEPWHLPHTPAEQITEIVYEDAFNRFVDEINTLAAYQWWEGSIYSILCILAYPLAWSWQQWRRRKKLQRLREFVRSEYDHSCLRSCRSRALYEGLKVTATPDLMLGYLDFFLGGDEKRPDLPPRLRQRFPMSLIFGGDGSYMAPFSLHSDSVLTSLMSQAVQPWIWHRLVAGLNAQLRLVRRGNLKATFLPVLNWLETHADPALGVNGVRVDLAWFQATALGYCQLGLVVYTVEGEPVTAELDGSPRIKIEQHSPVQDMLADAQLSRSRIKDALMRKRITGGILDSTTLRALKDRRDFLYPFSLILHNSKPVGHQDLVGLVISILLLADFSLVLLTFLQLYSYSMADVLLVLFVLPLAILSPFPAGINALFSHGPRRSAGLARVYALWNITSLVNVVVALICGFVHYKSSTKRHPSTQPWNFGTDESGWWLFPTGLMLLKCIQARLVDWHVGNLEIQDQAVYSKDPNIFWQS
;
A
#
# COMPACT_ATOMS: atom_id res chain seq x y z
N MET A 1 -46.28 75.47 13.78
CA MET A 1 -47.16 75.63 12.59
C MET A 1 -47.22 74.29 11.90
N THR A 2 -48.41 73.83 11.53
CA THR A 2 -48.61 72.49 10.99
C THR A 2 -49.20 72.58 9.58
N VAL A 3 -48.54 71.97 8.60
CA VAL A 3 -48.99 71.89 7.20
C VAL A 3 -49.38 70.45 6.90
N TRP A 4 -50.67 70.24 6.67
CA TRP A 4 -51.22 68.95 6.24
C TRP A 4 -51.62 69.03 4.77
N VAL A 5 -51.01 68.19 3.95
CA VAL A 5 -51.35 68.01 2.53
C VAL A 5 -51.91 66.61 2.35
N GLN A 6 -53.19 66.51 1.99
CA GLN A 6 -53.77 65.24 1.55
C GLN A 6 -53.31 64.98 0.11
N GLY A 7 -52.44 63.99 -0.09
CA GLY A 7 -51.86 63.62 -1.39
C GLY A 7 -50.42 64.11 -1.60
N GLN A 8 -50.14 64.61 -2.81
CA GLN A 8 -48.78 64.94 -3.26
C GLN A 8 -48.46 66.44 -3.09
N LEU A 9 -47.36 66.75 -2.39
CA LEU A 9 -46.74 68.06 -2.34
C LEU A 9 -45.57 68.08 -3.34
N SER A 10 -45.68 68.87 -4.40
CA SER A 10 -44.60 68.99 -5.41
C SER A 10 -44.03 70.40 -5.46
N LEU A 11 -42.70 70.51 -5.35
CA LEU A 11 -41.93 71.74 -5.50
C LEU A 11 -41.09 71.62 -6.77
N LYS A 12 -41.31 72.51 -7.74
CA LYS A 12 -40.66 72.48 -9.05
C LYS A 12 -40.11 73.85 -9.44
N SER A 13 -39.16 73.88 -10.37
CA SER A 13 -38.72 75.08 -11.09
C SER A 13 -38.21 76.23 -10.19
N GLY A 14 -37.30 75.95 -9.25
CA GLY A 14 -36.71 76.98 -8.40
C GLY A 14 -37.56 77.39 -7.20
N ALA A 15 -38.67 76.70 -6.93
CA ALA A 15 -39.55 77.02 -5.81
C ALA A 15 -38.81 77.00 -4.46
N VAL A 16 -39.04 78.03 -3.64
CA VAL A 16 -38.47 78.13 -2.29
C VAL A 16 -39.59 78.16 -1.26
N LEU A 17 -39.65 77.12 -0.41
CA LEU A 17 -40.59 77.04 0.70
C LEU A 17 -39.84 77.35 2.01
N THR A 18 -40.25 78.40 2.73
CA THR A 18 -39.57 78.83 3.96
C THR A 18 -40.51 78.73 5.16
N PHE A 19 -40.05 78.07 6.22
CA PHE A 19 -40.72 77.94 7.50
C PHE A 19 -39.94 78.69 8.59
N GLY A 20 -40.64 79.52 9.37
CA GLY A 20 -40.03 80.28 10.47
C GLY A 20 -39.30 81.55 10.04
N LEU A 21 -38.82 82.30 11.03
CA LEU A 21 -38.11 83.57 10.85
C LEU A 21 -36.61 83.38 11.14
N THR A 22 -35.77 84.00 10.32
CA THR A 22 -34.31 83.83 10.35
C THR A 22 -33.64 84.17 11.68
N GLY A 23 -34.26 85.01 12.51
CA GLY A 23 -33.73 85.45 13.81
C GLY A 23 -34.36 84.80 15.05
N TYR A 24 -35.39 83.97 14.90
CA TYR A 24 -36.13 83.37 16.03
C TYR A 24 -36.44 81.87 15.81
N PRO A 25 -35.42 80.99 15.82
CA PRO A 25 -35.56 79.55 15.55
C PRO A 25 -36.12 78.73 16.73
N TYR A 26 -37.17 79.21 17.39
CA TYR A 26 -37.75 78.58 18.60
C TYR A 26 -38.98 77.69 18.35
N SER A 27 -39.41 77.55 17.09
CA SER A 27 -40.67 76.87 16.75
C SER A 27 -40.45 75.49 16.13
N GLU A 28 -41.35 74.57 16.44
CA GLU A 28 -41.47 73.28 15.73
C GLU A 28 -42.44 73.43 14.55
N PHE A 29 -42.03 72.93 13.40
CA PHE A 29 -42.78 72.92 12.15
C PHE A 29 -43.11 71.50 11.76
N GLU A 30 -44.40 71.22 11.65
CA GLU A 30 -44.89 69.91 11.26
C GLU A 30 -45.29 69.92 9.78
N LEU A 31 -44.73 69.00 9.00
CA LEU A 31 -45.09 68.80 7.59
C LEU A 31 -45.58 67.36 7.39
N MET A 32 -46.83 67.20 6.98
CA MET A 32 -47.42 65.89 6.72
C MET A 32 -47.97 65.83 5.29
N ALA A 33 -47.48 64.88 4.51
CA ALA A 33 -47.90 64.66 3.12
C ALA A 33 -47.82 63.18 2.76
N GLU A 34 -48.55 62.70 1.74
CA GLU A 34 -48.34 61.31 1.26
C GLU A 34 -47.06 61.22 0.44
N GLU A 35 -46.85 62.16 -0.48
CA GLU A 35 -45.68 62.21 -1.35
C GLU A 35 -45.08 63.61 -1.35
N LEU A 36 -43.76 63.73 -1.13
CA LEU A 36 -43.01 64.97 -1.28
C LEU A 36 -42.04 64.84 -2.46
N LEU A 37 -42.33 65.54 -3.55
CA LEU A 37 -41.51 65.60 -4.76
C LEU A 37 -40.82 66.96 -4.86
N MET A 38 -39.50 66.96 -4.91
CA MET A 38 -38.68 68.17 -5.03
C MET A 38 -37.79 68.06 -6.27
N SER A 39 -37.93 69.01 -7.20
CA SER A 39 -37.07 69.14 -8.39
C SER A 39 -36.58 70.58 -8.54
N ASP A 40 -35.25 70.79 -8.55
CA ASP A 40 -34.61 72.11 -8.59
C ASP A 40 -35.21 73.09 -7.56
N SER A 41 -35.47 72.64 -6.33
CA SER A 41 -36.22 73.39 -5.33
C SER A 41 -35.53 73.45 -3.98
N THR A 42 -35.92 74.41 -3.13
CA THR A 42 -35.32 74.58 -1.80
C THR A 42 -36.39 74.66 -0.70
N ILE A 43 -36.26 73.85 0.35
CA ILE A 43 -36.99 74.02 1.60
C ILE A 43 -36.02 74.63 2.63
N LYS A 44 -36.41 75.72 3.28
CA LYS A 44 -35.67 76.36 4.38
C LYS A 44 -36.52 76.31 5.65
N VAL A 45 -35.97 75.82 6.75
CA VAL A 45 -36.63 75.75 8.05
C VAL A 45 -35.77 76.49 9.07
N PHE A 46 -36.36 77.43 9.80
CA PHE A 46 -35.74 78.13 10.92
C PHE A 46 -36.43 77.68 12.23
N GLY A 47 -35.93 76.61 12.83
CA GLY A 47 -36.54 75.88 13.95
C GLY A 47 -36.38 74.36 13.78
N ALA A 48 -37.14 73.56 14.54
CA ALA A 48 -37.18 72.10 14.36
C ALA A 48 -38.17 71.70 13.28
N LEU A 49 -37.78 70.76 12.42
CA LEU A 49 -38.67 70.16 11.43
C LEU A 49 -39.14 68.80 11.93
N ARG A 50 -40.46 68.59 11.97
CA ARG A 50 -41.09 67.28 12.15
C ARG A 50 -41.84 66.92 10.88
N MET A 51 -41.22 66.12 10.03
CA MET A 51 -41.78 65.70 8.75
C MET A 51 -42.27 64.25 8.82
N SER A 52 -43.47 63.99 8.29
CA SER A 52 -44.00 62.64 8.10
C SER A 52 -44.53 62.48 6.68
N VAL A 53 -43.87 61.65 5.88
CA VAL A 53 -44.20 61.38 4.47
C VAL A 53 -44.25 59.88 4.18
N LYS A 54 -44.95 59.44 3.12
CA LYS A 54 -44.79 58.06 2.63
C LYS A 54 -43.59 57.95 1.69
N MET A 55 -43.45 58.90 0.78
CA MET A 55 -42.32 58.95 -0.17
C MET A 55 -41.68 60.34 -0.22
N LEU A 56 -40.35 60.39 -0.12
CA LEU A 56 -39.53 61.59 -0.34
C LEU A 56 -38.64 61.39 -1.56
N LEU A 57 -38.85 62.19 -2.60
CA LEU A 57 -38.06 62.16 -3.83
C LEU A 57 -37.44 63.54 -4.06
N MET A 58 -36.11 63.62 -4.01
CA MET A 58 -35.35 64.85 -4.22
C MET A 58 -34.46 64.71 -5.46
N TRP A 59 -34.57 65.69 -6.35
CA TRP A 59 -33.77 65.81 -7.57
C TRP A 59 -33.18 67.21 -7.63
N ASN A 60 -31.84 67.33 -7.59
CA ASN A 60 -31.11 68.61 -7.55
C ASN A 60 -31.73 69.65 -6.60
N SER A 61 -32.14 69.19 -5.42
CA SER A 61 -32.95 69.97 -4.47
C SER A 61 -32.30 70.03 -3.10
N ARG A 62 -32.61 71.09 -2.34
CA ARG A 62 -31.96 71.36 -1.05
C ARG A 62 -32.99 71.50 0.07
N MET A 63 -32.76 70.81 1.18
CA MET A 63 -33.50 70.97 2.43
C MET A 63 -32.53 71.49 3.49
N LEU A 64 -32.74 72.72 3.93
CA LEU A 64 -31.88 73.44 4.86
C LEU A 64 -32.63 73.66 6.17
N ILE A 65 -32.18 73.04 7.24
CA ILE A 65 -32.78 73.13 8.58
C ILE A 65 -31.81 73.86 9.50
N ASN A 66 -32.22 75.03 9.99
CA ASN A 66 -31.45 75.83 10.92
C ASN A 66 -32.14 75.84 12.30
N GLY A 67 -31.61 75.05 13.24
CA GLY A 67 -32.18 74.88 14.58
C GLY A 67 -31.68 75.87 15.64
N GLY A 68 -30.86 76.86 15.27
CA GLY A 68 -30.64 78.04 16.11
C GLY A 68 -29.72 77.95 17.33
N GLY A 69 -28.97 76.85 17.51
CA GLY A 69 -27.97 76.72 18.58
C GLY A 69 -28.51 76.57 20.01
N ASP A 70 -29.79 76.81 20.25
CA ASP A 70 -30.43 76.71 21.57
C ASP A 70 -30.94 75.28 21.85
N SER A 71 -30.65 74.76 23.04
CA SER A 71 -30.89 73.36 23.43
C SER A 71 -32.36 72.93 23.52
N VAL A 72 -33.30 73.87 23.46
CA VAL A 72 -34.75 73.64 23.64
C VAL A 72 -35.44 73.08 22.37
N VAL A 73 -34.89 73.32 21.18
CA VAL A 73 -35.46 72.93 19.87
C VAL A 73 -34.43 72.13 19.05
N ALA A 74 -33.72 71.22 19.73
CA ALA A 74 -32.45 70.68 19.23
C ALA A 74 -32.57 69.48 18.27
N THR A 75 -33.76 68.93 18.00
CA THR A 75 -33.93 67.70 17.21
C THR A 75 -34.98 67.86 16.12
N SER A 76 -34.57 67.73 14.86
CA SER A 76 -35.46 67.58 13.72
C SER A 76 -35.64 66.10 13.38
N LEU A 77 -36.86 65.72 13.04
CA LEU A 77 -37.26 64.35 12.77
C LEU A 77 -37.89 64.26 11.37
N LEU A 78 -37.38 63.35 10.57
CA LEU A 78 -37.83 63.08 9.22
C LEU A 78 -38.29 61.63 9.14
N ASP A 79 -39.59 61.41 9.06
CA ASP A 79 -40.21 60.09 9.03
C ASP A 79 -40.74 59.79 7.62
N ALA A 80 -40.29 58.71 7.01
CA ALA A 80 -40.66 58.28 5.67
C ALA A 80 -41.12 56.82 5.65
N SER A 81 -42.40 56.52 5.47
CA SER A 81 -42.89 55.15 5.60
C SER A 81 -42.33 54.18 4.54
N ASN A 82 -42.17 54.61 3.27
CA ASN A 82 -41.82 53.71 2.18
C ASN A 82 -40.42 53.97 1.60
N LEU A 83 -40.10 55.21 1.21
CA LEU A 83 -38.93 55.45 0.36
C LEU A 83 -38.39 56.87 0.52
N ILE A 84 -37.06 57.00 0.64
CA ILE A 84 -36.32 58.25 0.50
C ILE A 84 -35.29 58.09 -0.62
N VAL A 85 -35.38 58.90 -1.67
CA VAL A 85 -34.40 58.93 -2.76
C VAL A 85 -33.86 60.33 -2.98
N LEU A 86 -32.53 60.45 -2.93
CA LEU A 86 -31.79 61.64 -3.33
C LEU A 86 -31.08 61.37 -4.66
N LYS A 87 -31.18 62.32 -5.59
CA LYS A 87 -30.55 62.29 -6.91
C LYS A 87 -29.98 63.65 -7.30
N GLU A 88 -28.97 63.61 -8.17
CA GLU A 88 -28.38 64.77 -8.85
C GLU A 88 -28.01 65.92 -7.90
N SER A 89 -27.14 65.67 -6.93
CA SER A 89 -26.64 66.67 -5.97
C SER A 89 -27.67 67.23 -4.98
N SER A 90 -28.59 66.36 -4.54
CA SER A 90 -29.60 66.72 -3.54
C SER A 90 -29.01 66.76 -2.12
N VAL A 91 -29.36 67.78 -1.34
CA VAL A 91 -28.75 68.00 -0.02
C VAL A 91 -29.81 68.13 1.07
N ILE A 92 -29.66 67.36 2.15
CA ILE A 92 -30.34 67.56 3.43
C ILE A 92 -29.29 68.01 4.43
N HIS A 93 -29.35 69.28 4.83
CA HIS A 93 -28.40 69.89 5.74
C HIS A 93 -29.15 70.41 6.98
N SER A 94 -28.71 70.00 8.16
CA SER A 94 -29.26 70.45 9.43
C SER A 94 -28.17 70.99 10.34
N THR A 95 -28.35 72.17 10.95
CA THR A 95 -27.46 72.69 12.01
C THR A 95 -27.81 72.17 13.41
N ALA A 96 -28.94 71.47 13.54
CA ALA A 96 -29.37 70.77 14.76
C ALA A 96 -29.36 69.24 14.53
N ASN A 97 -29.60 68.46 15.59
CA ASN A 97 -29.63 66.99 15.49
C ASN A 97 -30.73 66.54 14.51
N LEU A 98 -30.42 65.57 13.66
CA LEU A 98 -31.34 65.06 12.65
C LEU A 98 -31.58 63.56 12.85
N GLY A 99 -32.83 63.18 13.05
CA GLY A 99 -33.27 61.79 12.98
C GLY A 99 -33.98 61.53 11.66
N VAL A 100 -33.50 60.57 10.89
CA VAL A 100 -34.18 60.09 9.69
C VAL A 100 -34.67 58.67 9.97
N ARG A 101 -35.98 58.48 9.94
CA ARG A 101 -36.64 57.20 10.16
C ARG A 101 -37.38 56.80 8.90
N GLY A 102 -37.38 55.51 8.60
CA GLY A 102 -38.28 55.02 7.56
C GLY A 102 -38.30 53.51 7.47
N GLN A 103 -39.41 52.91 7.02
CA GLN A 103 -39.57 51.45 7.04
C GLN A 103 -39.13 50.74 5.75
N GLY A 104 -38.81 51.48 4.69
CA GLY A 104 -38.38 50.92 3.42
C GLY A 104 -36.93 51.26 3.05
N LEU A 105 -36.71 51.91 1.91
CA LEU A 105 -35.37 52.12 1.34
C LEU A 105 -34.92 53.58 1.47
N LEU A 106 -33.69 53.79 1.97
CA LEU A 106 -32.96 55.05 1.85
C LEU A 106 -31.91 54.90 0.76
N ASN A 107 -32.03 55.65 -0.34
CA ASN A 107 -31.13 55.52 -1.49
C ASN A 107 -30.59 56.89 -1.92
N LEU A 108 -29.28 57.08 -1.74
CA LEU A 108 -28.54 58.21 -2.33
C LEU A 108 -27.90 57.67 -3.61
N SER A 109 -28.20 58.27 -4.76
CA SER A 109 -27.96 57.61 -6.05
C SER A 109 -26.87 58.24 -6.93
N GLY A 110 -26.27 59.38 -6.55
CA GLY A 110 -25.17 59.95 -7.32
C GLY A 110 -24.28 60.98 -6.62
N ASP A 111 -23.27 61.43 -7.37
CA ASP A 111 -22.25 62.39 -6.94
C ASP A 111 -22.89 63.70 -6.43
N GLY A 112 -22.52 64.08 -5.21
CA GLY A 112 -22.99 65.32 -4.57
C GLY A 112 -24.28 65.19 -3.76
N ASP A 113 -24.89 63.99 -3.66
CA ASP A 113 -25.99 63.76 -2.72
C ASP A 113 -25.46 63.74 -1.27
N ILE A 114 -26.01 64.58 -0.40
CA ILE A 114 -25.49 64.76 0.97
C ILE A 114 -26.62 64.73 2.00
N ILE A 115 -26.42 63.95 3.07
CA ILE A 115 -27.18 64.08 4.32
C ILE A 115 -26.18 64.40 5.43
N GLU A 116 -26.30 65.59 6.03
CA GLU A 116 -25.39 66.01 7.08
C GLU A 116 -26.08 66.75 8.23
N ALA A 117 -25.61 66.44 9.44
CA ALA A 117 -26.03 67.06 10.69
C ALA A 117 -24.93 66.93 11.75
N PRO A 118 -24.91 67.73 12.83
CA PRO A 118 -23.97 67.53 13.94
C PRO A 118 -24.10 66.14 14.58
N ARG A 119 -25.35 65.66 14.72
CA ARG A 119 -25.67 64.28 15.08
C ARG A 119 -26.75 63.76 14.13
N LEU A 120 -26.48 62.59 13.54
CA LEU A 120 -27.35 61.95 12.59
C LEU A 120 -27.75 60.56 13.10
N ILE A 121 -29.05 60.29 13.18
CA ILE A 121 -29.56 58.94 13.46
C ILE A 121 -30.37 58.46 12.28
N LEU A 122 -30.02 57.30 11.74
CA LEU A 122 -30.76 56.59 10.70
C LEU A 122 -31.39 55.36 11.33
N SER A 123 -32.71 55.23 11.31
CA SER A 123 -33.36 54.07 11.94
C SER A 123 -34.57 53.52 11.21
N LEU A 124 -34.86 52.24 11.49
CA LEU A 124 -36.01 51.47 11.02
C LEU A 124 -36.01 51.09 9.52
N PHE A 125 -34.95 51.41 8.78
CA PHE A 125 -34.88 51.14 7.33
C PHE A 125 -34.73 49.65 7.04
N TYR A 126 -35.42 49.16 6.00
CA TYR A 126 -35.13 47.84 5.46
C TYR A 126 -33.73 47.82 4.81
N SER A 127 -33.42 48.83 4.00
CA SER A 127 -32.10 48.94 3.36
C SER A 127 -31.63 50.39 3.26
N ILE A 128 -30.34 50.61 3.50
CA ILE A 128 -29.67 51.89 3.28
C ILE A 128 -28.61 51.70 2.19
N ARG A 129 -28.72 52.47 1.11
CA ARG A 129 -27.77 52.48 -0.01
C ARG A 129 -27.15 53.85 -0.16
N VAL A 130 -25.84 53.90 -0.01
CA VAL A 130 -25.04 55.11 -0.24
C VAL A 130 -24.31 54.93 -1.57
N GLY A 131 -24.81 55.53 -2.63
CA GLY A 131 -24.22 55.47 -3.97
C GLY A 131 -22.83 56.11 -4.04
N PRO A 132 -22.07 55.84 -5.14
CA PRO A 132 -20.75 56.44 -5.33
C PRO A 132 -20.85 57.97 -5.34
N GLY A 133 -19.93 58.62 -4.64
CA GLY A 133 -19.89 60.09 -4.48
C GLY A 133 -20.98 60.72 -3.62
N SER A 134 -21.92 59.92 -3.09
CA SER A 134 -22.86 60.36 -2.05
C SER A 134 -22.19 60.36 -0.66
N ILE A 135 -22.62 61.27 0.21
CA ILE A 135 -22.01 61.48 1.53
C ILE A 135 -23.07 61.47 2.63
N ILE A 136 -22.88 60.62 3.63
CA ILE A 136 -23.60 60.69 4.90
C ILE A 136 -22.60 61.14 5.96
N ARG A 137 -22.86 62.27 6.62
CA ARG A 137 -21.89 62.90 7.52
C ARG A 137 -22.50 63.33 8.85
N GLY A 138 -21.79 63.03 9.94
CA GLY A 138 -21.94 63.76 11.20
C GLY A 138 -20.67 63.63 12.06
N PRO A 139 -19.97 64.72 12.40
CA PRO A 139 -20.47 66.10 12.48
C PRO A 139 -20.21 66.98 11.24
N LEU A 140 -20.74 68.21 11.25
CA LEU A 140 -20.56 69.22 10.19
C LEU A 140 -19.08 69.64 10.03
N VAL A 141 -18.61 69.86 8.79
CA VAL A 141 -17.18 70.16 8.48
C VAL A 141 -16.76 71.56 8.92
N ASN A 142 -17.66 72.54 8.86
CA ASN A 142 -17.41 73.94 9.19
C ASN A 142 -18.55 74.47 10.08
N GLY A 143 -18.70 73.90 11.28
CA GLY A 143 -19.67 74.40 12.24
C GLY A 143 -19.32 75.83 12.68
N SER A 144 -20.28 76.74 12.60
CA SER A 144 -20.16 78.07 13.19
C SER A 144 -20.15 77.97 14.72
N ASN A 145 -19.63 78.96 15.44
CA ASN A 145 -19.56 78.97 16.92
C ASN A 145 -20.92 78.82 17.65
N GLY A 146 -22.05 78.78 16.92
CA GLY A 146 -23.39 78.54 17.45
C GLY A 146 -23.98 77.16 17.16
N ASP A 147 -23.26 76.26 16.48
CA ASP A 147 -23.77 74.92 16.16
C ASP A 147 -23.59 73.95 17.34
N VAL A 148 -24.54 73.02 17.52
CA VAL A 148 -24.53 72.03 18.60
C VAL A 148 -23.37 71.05 18.37
N SER A 149 -22.20 71.31 18.96
CA SER A 149 -21.05 70.39 18.86
C SER A 149 -21.26 69.17 19.78
N PRO A 150 -21.03 67.94 19.29
CA PRO A 150 -21.09 66.76 20.14
C PRO A 150 -20.04 66.86 21.25
N LYS A 151 -20.44 66.67 22.51
CA LYS A 151 -19.48 66.55 23.62
C LYS A 151 -18.68 65.26 23.41
N LEU A 152 -17.41 65.42 23.06
CA LEU A 152 -16.47 64.30 22.94
C LEU A 152 -15.82 64.08 24.30
N ASN A 153 -15.94 62.86 24.85
CA ASN A 153 -15.30 62.47 26.11
C ASN A 153 -13.80 62.24 25.84
N CYS A 154 -13.04 63.33 25.74
CA CYS A 154 -11.61 63.30 25.40
C CYS A 154 -10.67 63.20 26.61
N GLU A 155 -11.20 63.49 27.80
CA GLU A 155 -10.44 63.51 29.07
C GLU A 155 -10.77 62.31 29.97
N ASP A 156 -11.85 61.58 29.68
CA ASP A 156 -12.25 60.40 30.43
C ASP A 156 -11.68 59.12 29.82
N GLU A 157 -11.03 58.30 30.65
CA GLU A 157 -10.57 56.94 30.27
C GLU A 157 -11.68 55.89 30.32
N SER A 158 -12.86 56.23 30.85
CA SER A 158 -13.97 55.27 30.99
C SER A 158 -14.74 55.09 29.68
N CYS A 159 -14.87 53.83 29.25
CA CYS A 159 -15.69 53.47 28.10
C CYS A 159 -17.17 53.87 28.35
N PRO A 160 -17.79 54.68 27.46
CA PRO A 160 -19.22 54.95 27.54
C PRO A 160 -20.01 53.64 27.46
N VAL A 161 -20.86 53.40 28.46
CA VAL A 161 -21.64 52.15 28.57
C VAL A 161 -22.52 51.95 27.34
N GLU A 162 -22.96 53.04 26.72
CA GLU A 162 -23.84 53.04 25.55
C GLU A 162 -23.19 52.49 24.29
N ILE A 163 -21.85 52.47 24.20
CA ILE A 163 -21.12 51.85 23.09
C ILE A 163 -21.23 50.32 23.15
N ILE A 164 -21.27 49.76 24.38
CA ILE A 164 -21.32 48.31 24.63
C ILE A 164 -22.78 47.83 24.70
N HIS A 165 -23.60 48.56 25.45
CA HIS A 165 -25.02 48.32 25.71
C HIS A 165 -25.85 49.49 25.16
N PRO A 166 -26.09 49.53 23.84
CA PRO A 166 -26.87 50.61 23.26
C PRO A 166 -28.34 50.53 23.67
N PRO A 167 -29.05 51.66 23.77
CA PRO A 167 -30.46 51.68 24.12
C PRO A 167 -31.31 50.96 23.06
N GLU A 168 -32.26 50.13 23.51
CA GLU A 168 -33.11 49.32 22.62
C GLU A 168 -34.03 50.16 21.72
N ASP A 169 -34.42 51.36 22.19
CA ASP A 169 -35.44 52.19 21.56
C ASP A 169 -34.92 53.07 20.40
N CYS A 170 -33.62 53.04 20.09
CA CYS A 170 -33.01 53.84 19.01
C CYS A 170 -33.38 55.35 19.06
N ASN A 171 -33.75 55.87 20.24
CA ASN A 171 -34.24 57.24 20.38
C ASN A 171 -33.09 58.26 20.43
N LEU A 172 -33.34 59.45 19.86
CA LEU A 172 -32.45 60.60 19.92
C LEU A 172 -32.38 61.13 21.36
N ASN A 173 -31.40 60.70 22.15
CA ASN A 173 -31.08 61.34 23.42
C ASN A 173 -29.84 62.23 23.26
N SER A 174 -29.98 63.50 23.65
CA SER A 174 -28.90 64.50 23.57
C SER A 174 -27.71 64.18 24.49
N SER A 175 -27.83 63.22 25.41
CA SER A 175 -26.71 62.77 26.25
C SER A 175 -25.78 61.75 25.59
N LEU A 176 -26.18 61.13 24.46
CA LEU A 176 -25.36 60.10 23.80
C LEU A 176 -24.12 60.69 23.13
N SER A 177 -23.01 59.95 23.12
CA SER A 177 -21.72 60.35 22.53
C SER A 177 -21.65 60.15 21.00
N PHE A 178 -22.67 59.53 20.39
CA PHE A 178 -22.72 59.21 18.96
C PHE A 178 -22.88 60.45 18.07
N THR A 179 -22.09 60.52 16.99
CA THR A 179 -22.29 61.52 15.94
C THR A 179 -23.05 60.95 14.74
N LEU A 180 -22.90 59.65 14.49
CA LEU A 180 -23.70 58.92 13.52
C LEU A 180 -24.12 57.57 14.11
N GLN A 181 -25.41 57.32 14.19
CA GLN A 181 -25.96 56.05 14.65
C GLN A 181 -26.89 55.45 13.58
N VAL A 182 -26.65 54.21 13.21
CA VAL A 182 -27.57 53.42 12.37
C VAL A 182 -28.21 52.36 13.26
N CYS A 183 -29.53 52.28 13.29
CA CYS A 183 -30.24 51.43 14.24
C CYS A 183 -31.42 50.67 13.62
N ARG A 184 -31.50 49.35 13.85
CA ARG A 184 -32.58 48.48 13.30
C ARG A 184 -32.66 48.57 11.78
N VAL A 185 -31.61 48.10 11.11
CA VAL A 185 -31.53 48.05 9.64
C VAL A 185 -31.21 46.63 9.19
N GLU A 186 -31.85 46.10 8.15
CA GLU A 186 -31.47 44.77 7.65
C GLU A 186 -30.15 44.87 6.88
N ASP A 187 -30.13 45.60 5.76
CA ASP A 187 -28.98 45.64 4.85
C ASP A 187 -28.43 47.06 4.65
N ILE A 188 -27.11 47.24 4.83
CA ILE A 188 -26.41 48.51 4.62
C ILE A 188 -25.36 48.32 3.53
N ASP A 189 -25.56 48.98 2.39
CA ASP A 189 -24.63 48.93 1.24
C ASP A 189 -23.97 50.30 1.02
N VAL A 190 -22.64 50.34 1.06
CA VAL A 190 -21.85 51.57 0.99
C VAL A 190 -20.95 51.57 -0.23
N TRP A 191 -21.27 52.40 -1.23
CA TRP A 191 -20.38 52.76 -2.37
C TRP A 191 -19.80 54.18 -2.23
N GLY A 192 -20.42 55.04 -1.44
CA GLY A 192 -19.97 56.42 -1.16
C GLY A 192 -19.24 56.56 0.18
N LEU A 193 -19.34 57.73 0.81
CA LEU A 193 -18.65 58.06 2.06
C LEU A 193 -19.62 58.15 3.24
N ILE A 194 -19.36 57.38 4.30
CA ILE A 194 -19.98 57.58 5.62
C ILE A 194 -18.91 58.15 6.56
N GLN A 195 -19.14 59.34 7.08
CA GLN A 195 -18.15 60.07 7.88
C GLN A 195 -18.69 60.49 9.25
N GLY A 196 -17.89 60.28 10.30
CA GLY A 196 -18.23 60.82 11.61
C GLY A 196 -17.15 60.69 12.68
N THR A 197 -17.41 61.19 13.89
CA THR A 197 -16.48 61.04 15.02
C THR A 197 -16.72 59.74 15.79
N VAL A 198 -17.98 59.44 16.10
CA VAL A 198 -18.40 58.18 16.73
C VAL A 198 -19.50 57.59 15.86
N ILE A 199 -19.14 56.58 15.07
CA ILE A 199 -20.04 55.85 14.19
C ILE A 199 -20.45 54.55 14.89
N HIS A 200 -21.75 54.34 15.08
CA HIS A 200 -22.27 53.09 15.64
C HIS A 200 -23.36 52.48 14.78
N PHE A 201 -23.13 51.26 14.30
CA PHE A 201 -24.15 50.47 13.61
C PHE A 201 -24.75 49.47 14.62
N ASN A 202 -25.85 49.88 15.23
CA ASN A 202 -26.60 49.08 16.19
C ASN A 202 -27.64 48.21 15.46
N ARG A 203 -27.65 46.90 15.74
CA ARG A 203 -28.65 45.95 15.21
C ARG A 203 -28.81 46.04 13.68
N ALA A 204 -27.74 45.66 12.98
CA ALA A 204 -27.73 45.44 11.54
C ALA A 204 -27.58 43.95 11.21
N ARG A 205 -28.16 43.48 10.09
CA ARG A 205 -28.02 42.08 9.66
C ARG A 205 -26.83 41.88 8.72
N SER A 206 -26.66 42.77 7.75
CA SER A 206 -25.51 42.75 6.85
C SER A 206 -24.98 44.16 6.60
N VAL A 207 -23.66 44.29 6.60
CA VAL A 207 -22.97 45.51 6.20
C VAL A 207 -22.01 45.14 5.08
N THR A 208 -22.21 45.79 3.93
CA THR A 208 -21.37 45.63 2.76
C THR A 208 -20.75 46.97 2.39
N VAL A 209 -19.42 47.01 2.31
CA VAL A 209 -18.68 48.20 1.87
C VAL A 209 -18.03 47.85 0.56
N HIS A 210 -18.56 48.40 -0.53
CA HIS A 210 -18.11 48.17 -1.89
C HIS A 210 -16.77 48.84 -2.18
N THR A 211 -16.16 48.57 -3.33
CA THR A 211 -14.80 48.99 -3.70
C THR A 211 -14.57 50.51 -3.65
N SER A 212 -15.56 51.32 -4.01
CA SER A 212 -15.50 52.79 -3.91
C SER A 212 -15.97 53.32 -2.55
N GLY A 213 -16.53 52.44 -1.71
CA GLY A 213 -17.14 52.79 -0.44
C GLY A 213 -16.11 52.99 0.67
N THR A 214 -16.35 54.00 1.49
CA THR A 214 -15.49 54.35 2.63
C THR A 214 -16.32 54.70 3.86
N ILE A 215 -16.01 54.05 4.99
CA ILE A 215 -16.49 54.47 6.31
C ILE A 215 -15.30 55.09 7.05
N SER A 216 -15.34 56.39 7.32
CA SER A 216 -14.18 57.14 7.83
C SER A 216 -14.48 57.94 9.09
N THR A 217 -13.64 57.78 10.08
CA THR A 217 -13.54 58.65 11.26
C THR A 217 -12.16 59.30 11.37
N THR A 218 -11.44 59.36 10.23
CA THR A 218 -10.07 59.85 10.13
C THR A 218 -9.97 61.32 10.53
N GLY A 219 -9.11 61.63 11.50
CA GLY A 219 -8.87 62.99 11.97
C GLY A 219 -10.09 63.68 12.61
N LEU A 220 -11.10 62.92 13.04
CA LEU A 220 -12.32 63.43 13.67
C LEU A 220 -12.40 63.16 15.17
N GLY A 221 -11.35 62.59 15.76
CA GLY A 221 -11.23 62.34 17.20
C GLY A 221 -10.83 63.58 17.99
N CYS A 222 -10.18 63.36 19.13
CA CYS A 222 -9.84 64.43 20.05
C CYS A 222 -8.66 65.26 19.53
N LYS A 223 -8.78 66.60 19.57
CA LYS A 223 -7.65 67.52 19.28
C LYS A 223 -6.71 67.67 20.48
N SER A 224 -7.27 67.65 21.68
CA SER A 224 -6.58 67.54 22.96
C SER A 224 -7.19 66.36 23.72
N GLY A 225 -6.38 65.52 24.37
CA GLY A 225 -6.84 64.32 25.08
C GLY A 225 -5.73 63.66 25.89
N ILE A 226 -6.03 62.50 26.48
CA ILE A 226 -5.14 61.77 27.40
C ILE A 226 -3.77 61.47 26.78
N GLY A 227 -3.73 61.05 25.52
CA GLY A 227 -2.49 60.78 24.80
C GLY A 227 -1.99 61.98 24.00
N ARG A 228 -2.25 63.22 24.43
CA ARG A 228 -1.80 64.40 23.70
C ARG A 228 -0.27 64.47 23.64
N GLY A 229 0.26 64.73 22.44
CA GLY A 229 1.68 65.00 22.25
C GLY A 229 2.10 66.35 22.87
N ARG A 230 3.26 66.40 23.54
CA ARG A 230 3.73 67.62 24.21
C ARG A 230 4.13 68.67 23.18
N LEU A 231 3.65 69.90 23.34
CA LEU A 231 4.05 71.06 22.53
C LEU A 231 5.03 71.94 23.32
N LEU A 232 6.16 72.28 22.71
CA LEU A 232 7.14 73.23 23.25
C LEU A 232 6.89 74.65 22.72
N SER A 233 7.36 75.66 23.45
CA SER A 233 7.29 77.07 23.05
C SER A 233 8.03 77.38 21.73
N SER A 234 8.96 76.52 21.32
CA SER A 234 9.66 76.57 20.03
C SER A 234 8.82 76.11 18.84
N GLY A 235 7.58 75.66 19.06
CA GLY A 235 6.67 75.13 18.03
C GLY A 235 6.84 73.63 17.76
N LEU A 236 7.85 72.98 18.36
CA LEU A 236 8.07 71.53 18.25
C LEU A 236 7.02 70.74 19.01
N SER A 237 6.52 69.67 18.41
CA SER A 237 5.49 68.84 19.03
C SER A 237 5.72 67.35 18.83
N GLY A 238 5.55 66.58 19.91
CA GLY A 238 5.46 65.12 19.83
C GLY A 238 4.14 64.68 19.19
N GLY A 239 4.10 63.47 18.63
CA GLY A 239 2.85 62.91 18.10
C GLY A 239 1.86 62.54 19.20
N GLY A 240 0.58 62.46 18.88
CA GLY A 240 -0.43 61.90 19.79
C GLY A 240 -0.19 60.40 19.99
N GLY A 241 -0.46 59.88 21.18
CA GLY A 241 -0.50 58.44 21.49
C GLY A 241 -1.94 57.95 21.59
N HIS A 242 -2.17 56.68 21.27
CA HIS A 242 -3.42 55.90 21.49
C HIS A 242 -3.17 54.54 20.87
N GLY A 243 -3.34 53.42 21.57
CA GLY A 243 -2.90 52.11 21.07
C GLY A 243 -1.39 51.92 21.12
N GLY A 244 -0.66 52.73 20.36
CA GLY A 244 0.80 52.89 20.36
C GLY A 244 1.23 54.27 20.89
N LYS A 245 2.47 54.38 21.37
CA LYS A 245 3.04 55.65 21.85
C LYS A 245 3.28 56.61 20.68
N GLY A 246 3.00 57.89 20.90
CA GLY A 246 3.35 58.93 19.94
C GLY A 246 4.86 59.07 19.77
N GLY A 247 5.30 59.41 18.57
CA GLY A 247 6.70 59.66 18.26
C GLY A 247 7.22 60.91 18.97
N ASN A 248 8.48 60.87 19.42
CA ASN A 248 9.15 62.03 19.99
C ASN A 248 9.65 62.98 18.89
N SER A 249 9.76 64.26 19.19
CA SER A 249 10.42 65.25 18.33
C SER A 249 11.76 65.68 18.93
N VAL A 250 12.81 65.76 18.11
CA VAL A 250 14.13 66.26 18.53
C VAL A 250 14.71 67.18 17.45
N VAL A 251 14.88 68.46 17.79
CA VAL A 251 15.54 69.44 16.92
C VAL A 251 16.45 70.32 17.77
N ASN A 252 17.72 70.46 17.36
CA ASN A 252 18.72 71.34 17.99
C ASN A 252 18.82 71.20 19.53
N GLY A 253 18.76 69.97 20.06
CA GLY A 253 18.86 69.68 21.50
C GLY A 253 17.56 69.86 22.31
N SER A 254 16.50 70.43 21.72
CA SER A 254 15.16 70.49 22.33
C SER A 254 14.36 69.23 21.99
N ARG A 255 13.75 68.61 23.01
CA ARG A 255 13.00 67.34 22.90
C ARG A 255 11.55 67.53 23.36
N ALA A 256 10.59 67.26 22.48
CA ALA A 256 9.18 67.14 22.89
C ALA A 256 8.76 65.67 22.85
N GLU A 257 8.19 65.21 23.96
CA GLU A 257 7.75 63.82 24.12
C GLU A 257 6.43 63.58 23.39
N GLY A 258 6.33 62.43 22.73
CA GLY A 258 5.07 61.95 22.19
C GLY A 258 4.13 61.45 23.28
N GLY A 259 2.84 61.44 22.98
CA GLY A 259 1.79 61.08 23.93
C GLY A 259 1.86 59.62 24.37
N PRO A 260 1.44 59.31 25.61
CA PRO A 260 1.41 57.93 26.13
C PRO A 260 0.36 57.05 25.44
N THR A 261 0.54 55.74 25.55
CA THR A 261 -0.50 54.73 25.24
C THR A 261 -1.56 54.71 26.34
N TYR A 262 -2.83 54.71 25.98
CA TYR A 262 -3.96 54.57 26.93
C TYR A 262 -5.08 53.69 26.35
N GLY A 263 -6.06 53.37 27.19
CA GLY A 263 -7.21 52.53 26.86
C GLY A 263 -6.93 51.03 26.87
N ASN A 264 -8.00 50.22 26.78
CA ASN A 264 -7.92 48.77 26.84
C ASN A 264 -7.76 48.15 25.44
N ALA A 265 -6.78 47.25 25.26
CA ALA A 265 -6.57 46.55 24.00
C ALA A 265 -7.65 45.49 23.71
N ASP A 266 -8.21 44.84 24.72
CA ASP A 266 -9.19 43.75 24.57
C ASP A 266 -10.65 44.25 24.52
N LEU A 267 -10.87 45.54 24.79
CA LEU A 267 -12.16 46.20 24.63
C LEU A 267 -11.93 47.72 24.44
N PRO A 268 -11.45 48.15 23.27
CA PRO A 268 -11.16 49.56 23.02
C PRO A 268 -12.45 50.34 22.84
N CYS A 269 -12.55 51.50 23.49
CA CYS A 269 -13.71 52.39 23.40
C CYS A 269 -13.34 53.87 23.32
N GLU A 270 -12.04 54.19 23.30
CA GLU A 270 -11.54 55.54 23.47
C GLU A 270 -11.30 56.19 22.11
N LEU A 271 -11.47 57.52 22.05
CA LEU A 271 -11.12 58.32 20.89
C LEU A 271 -9.59 58.45 20.80
N GLY A 272 -9.05 58.56 19.59
CA GLY A 272 -7.66 58.92 19.37
C GLY A 272 -7.36 60.36 19.81
N SER A 273 -6.13 60.59 20.25
CA SER A 273 -5.66 61.89 20.76
C SER A 273 -4.85 62.66 19.72
N GLY A 274 -5.01 63.97 19.76
CA GLY A 274 -4.32 64.91 18.89
C GLY A 274 -2.94 65.32 19.38
N SER A 275 -2.35 66.26 18.65
CA SER A 275 -1.07 66.89 18.99
C SER A 275 -1.17 68.41 18.77
N GLY A 276 -0.25 69.16 19.37
CA GLY A 276 -0.22 70.62 19.26
C GLY A 276 -1.19 71.31 20.22
N ASN A 277 -1.64 72.53 19.88
CA ASN A 277 -2.52 73.33 20.73
C ASN A 277 -3.57 74.06 19.90
N ASP A 278 -4.85 73.92 20.28
CA ASP A 278 -5.98 74.51 19.55
C ASP A 278 -5.95 76.05 19.57
N SER A 279 -5.44 76.67 20.63
CA SER A 279 -5.38 78.13 20.75
C SER A 279 -4.40 78.81 19.80
N THR A 280 -3.42 78.07 19.27
CA THR A 280 -2.41 78.60 18.32
C THR A 280 -2.71 78.22 16.87
N GLY A 281 -3.82 77.52 16.60
CA GLY A 281 -4.18 77.03 15.27
C GLY A 281 -3.25 75.93 14.70
N LEU A 282 -2.28 75.47 15.49
CA LEU A 282 -1.37 74.36 15.16
C LEU A 282 -1.77 73.13 15.98
N SER A 283 -2.82 72.44 15.55
CA SER A 283 -3.23 71.17 16.13
C SER A 283 -3.60 70.13 15.07
N THR A 284 -3.41 68.87 15.41
CA THR A 284 -3.91 67.72 14.67
C THR A 284 -4.88 66.96 15.56
N ALA A 285 -5.97 66.44 15.00
CA ALA A 285 -6.91 65.59 15.72
C ALA A 285 -6.50 64.11 15.62
N GLY A 286 -6.82 63.32 16.63
CA GLY A 286 -6.75 61.86 16.54
C GLY A 286 -7.87 61.26 15.67
N GLY A 287 -7.87 59.94 15.52
CA GLY A 287 -8.97 59.20 14.87
C GLY A 287 -10.18 59.02 15.78
N GLY A 288 -11.37 58.85 15.18
CA GLY A 288 -12.62 58.60 15.92
C GLY A 288 -12.86 57.13 16.30
N ILE A 289 -14.09 56.81 16.69
CA ILE A 289 -14.53 55.45 17.05
C ILE A 289 -15.49 54.92 15.97
N ILE A 290 -15.25 53.70 15.50
CA ILE A 290 -16.19 52.94 14.66
C ILE A 290 -16.59 51.68 15.42
N VAL A 291 -17.89 51.53 15.68
CA VAL A 291 -18.44 50.33 16.32
C VAL A 291 -19.48 49.70 15.39
N LEU A 292 -19.28 48.43 15.05
CA LEU A 292 -20.24 47.64 14.26
C LEU A 292 -20.80 46.52 15.14
N GLY A 293 -22.11 46.54 15.38
CA GLY A 293 -22.81 45.64 16.28
C GLY A 293 -22.75 46.07 17.75
N SER A 294 -23.21 45.17 18.63
CA SER A 294 -23.12 45.30 20.10
C SER A 294 -22.97 43.94 20.76
N TRP A 295 -22.83 43.90 22.09
CA TRP A 295 -22.74 42.65 22.85
C TRP A 295 -24.01 41.80 22.72
N GLU A 296 -25.17 42.45 22.73
CA GLU A 296 -26.49 41.82 22.63
C GLU A 296 -26.85 41.47 21.18
N TYR A 297 -26.50 42.36 20.24
CA TYR A 297 -26.84 42.24 18.83
C TYR A 297 -25.56 42.28 17.98
N SER A 298 -24.82 41.17 17.95
CA SER A 298 -23.65 41.02 17.08
C SER A 298 -24.05 41.00 15.61
N LEU A 299 -23.29 41.67 14.75
CA LEU A 299 -23.47 41.72 13.31
C LEU A 299 -23.22 40.32 12.69
N PRO A 300 -24.23 39.69 12.06
CA PRO A 300 -24.07 38.36 11.47
C PRO A 300 -23.01 38.30 10.36
N SER A 301 -22.95 39.31 9.49
CA SER A 301 -22.00 39.33 8.37
C SER A 301 -21.49 40.73 8.05
N LEU A 302 -20.16 40.86 7.98
CA LEU A 302 -19.45 42.04 7.50
C LEU A 302 -18.62 41.67 6.26
N THR A 303 -18.90 42.34 5.14
CA THR A 303 -18.16 42.16 3.88
C THR A 303 -17.51 43.48 3.47
N LEU A 304 -16.19 43.46 3.31
CA LEU A 304 -15.39 44.66 3.00
C LEU A 304 -14.63 44.45 1.68
N TYR A 305 -14.97 45.27 0.69
CA TYR A 305 -14.27 45.44 -0.58
C TYR A 305 -13.52 46.77 -0.66
N GLY A 306 -14.08 47.82 -0.05
CA GLY A 306 -13.50 49.16 0.06
C GLY A 306 -12.73 49.38 1.37
N THR A 307 -12.93 50.54 2.00
CA THR A 307 -12.12 50.96 3.16
C THR A 307 -12.94 51.31 4.40
N ILE A 308 -12.43 50.92 5.57
CA ILE A 308 -12.89 51.38 6.88
C ILE A 308 -11.68 52.00 7.58
N GLU A 309 -11.77 53.28 7.93
CA GLU A 309 -10.62 54.07 8.39
C GLU A 309 -10.93 54.87 9.65
N SER A 310 -10.09 54.74 10.67
CA SER A 310 -10.07 55.61 11.85
C SER A 310 -8.68 56.19 12.05
N ASN A 311 -8.08 56.71 10.97
CA ASN A 311 -6.68 57.16 11.00
C ASN A 311 -6.51 58.49 11.76
N GLY A 312 -5.30 58.75 12.24
CA GLY A 312 -4.94 60.02 12.86
C GLY A 312 -4.86 61.16 11.85
N GLY A 313 -5.23 62.36 12.27
CA GLY A 313 -5.16 63.56 11.44
C GLY A 313 -3.72 63.93 11.09
N SER A 314 -3.53 64.35 9.84
CA SER A 314 -2.25 64.84 9.31
C SER A 314 -2.45 66.25 8.76
N LEU A 315 -1.53 67.17 9.08
CA LEU A 315 -1.58 68.53 8.53
C LEU A 315 -0.95 68.53 7.13
N THR A 316 -1.77 68.75 6.10
CA THR A 316 -1.32 68.82 4.70
C THR A 316 -0.54 70.10 4.41
N ASP A 317 0.39 70.05 3.45
CA ASP A 317 1.39 71.10 3.19
C ASP A 317 0.83 72.43 2.64
N ALA A 318 -0.49 72.59 2.53
CA ALA A 318 -1.13 73.70 1.81
C ALA A 318 -1.28 75.02 2.60
N VAL A 319 -1.10 75.05 3.93
CA VAL A 319 -1.57 76.19 4.75
C VAL A 319 -0.47 77.02 5.43
N THR A 320 0.77 76.54 5.59
CA THR A 320 1.82 77.36 6.23
C THR A 320 3.23 77.12 5.66
N ASN A 321 3.94 78.22 5.33
CA ASN A 321 5.38 78.28 5.03
C ASN A 321 6.25 78.09 6.30
N SER A 322 5.72 77.50 7.38
CA SER A 322 6.45 77.27 8.63
C SER A 322 7.18 75.92 8.57
N SER A 323 8.50 75.94 8.82
CA SER A 323 9.35 74.73 8.83
C SER A 323 9.09 73.80 10.02
N ILE A 324 8.32 74.25 11.02
CA ILE A 324 7.96 73.53 12.24
C ILE A 324 6.43 73.51 12.34
N GLY A 325 5.84 72.36 12.66
CA GLY A 325 4.38 72.16 12.74
C GLY A 325 3.99 71.14 13.81
N PRO A 326 2.68 70.96 14.09
CA PRO A 326 2.22 69.98 15.09
C PRO A 326 2.63 68.55 14.71
N GLY A 327 2.69 67.67 15.70
CA GLY A 327 2.90 66.24 15.49
C GLY A 327 1.68 65.60 14.83
N GLY A 328 1.82 64.35 14.39
CA GLY A 328 0.68 63.58 13.87
C GLY A 328 -0.31 63.21 14.97
N GLY A 329 -1.61 63.21 14.68
CA GLY A 329 -2.63 62.67 15.60
C GLY A 329 -2.55 61.15 15.69
N SER A 330 -2.95 60.53 16.80
CA SER A 330 -2.98 59.06 16.89
C SER A 330 -4.17 58.45 16.14
N GLY A 331 -4.04 57.18 15.76
CA GLY A 331 -5.15 56.38 15.21
C GLY A 331 -6.28 56.24 16.24
N GLY A 332 -7.49 55.97 15.78
CA GLY A 332 -8.70 55.82 16.59
C GLY A 332 -9.00 54.38 16.98
N THR A 333 -10.27 54.10 17.27
CA THR A 333 -10.74 52.77 17.67
C THR A 333 -11.66 52.17 16.62
N VAL A 334 -11.45 50.91 16.28
CA VAL A 334 -12.40 50.10 15.51
C VAL A 334 -12.79 48.88 16.33
N LEU A 335 -14.06 48.81 16.73
CA LEU A 335 -14.62 47.74 17.55
C LEU A 335 -15.68 46.97 16.76
N LEU A 336 -15.46 45.69 16.54
CA LEU A 336 -16.31 44.87 15.67
C LEU A 336 -16.93 43.71 16.46
N PHE A 337 -18.23 43.79 16.72
CA PHE A 337 -19.03 42.68 17.25
C PHE A 337 -19.62 41.89 16.09
N VAL A 338 -18.89 40.88 15.62
CA VAL A 338 -19.21 40.17 14.36
C VAL A 338 -19.22 38.66 14.54
N ARG A 339 -20.08 37.98 13.78
CA ARG A 339 -20.06 36.51 13.65
C ARG A 339 -19.18 36.05 12.49
N THR A 340 -19.28 36.72 11.34
CA THR A 340 -18.48 36.42 10.16
C THR A 340 -17.88 37.68 9.54
N LEU A 341 -16.62 37.60 9.14
CA LEU A 341 -15.87 38.69 8.52
C LEU A 341 -15.26 38.25 7.19
N SER A 342 -15.42 39.05 6.15
CA SER A 342 -14.73 38.83 4.87
C SER A 342 -14.09 40.12 4.37
N LEU A 343 -12.77 40.07 4.13
CA LEU A 343 -11.96 41.15 3.58
C LEU A 343 -11.45 40.72 2.21
N ALA A 344 -11.87 41.42 1.15
CA ALA A 344 -11.39 41.19 -0.22
C ALA A 344 -9.95 41.71 -0.41
N GLU A 345 -9.27 41.33 -1.50
CA GLU A 345 -7.84 41.64 -1.73
C GLU A 345 -7.52 43.14 -1.72
N SER A 346 -8.41 43.99 -2.25
CA SER A 346 -8.26 45.45 -2.27
C SER A 346 -8.74 46.16 -0.99
N SER A 347 -9.28 45.42 -0.02
CA SER A 347 -9.88 46.03 1.15
C SER A 347 -8.87 46.51 2.18
N VAL A 348 -9.20 47.61 2.87
CA VAL A 348 -8.35 48.20 3.89
C VAL A 348 -9.16 48.48 5.15
N LEU A 349 -8.75 47.88 6.27
CA LEU A 349 -9.23 48.20 7.61
C LEU A 349 -8.10 48.90 8.38
N SER A 350 -8.20 50.20 8.61
CA SER A 350 -7.07 51.02 9.06
C SER A 350 -7.36 51.85 10.31
N SER A 351 -6.40 51.88 11.24
CA SER A 351 -6.31 52.79 12.38
C SER A 351 -4.84 53.22 12.56
N VAL A 352 -4.31 53.87 11.53
CA VAL A 352 -2.90 54.29 11.43
C VAL A 352 -2.72 55.68 12.02
N GLY A 353 -1.57 55.91 12.66
CA GLY A 353 -1.20 57.24 13.17
C GLY A 353 -0.95 58.25 12.05
N GLY A 354 -1.27 59.51 12.31
CA GLY A 354 -1.07 60.62 11.38
C GLY A 354 0.41 60.95 11.17
N PHE A 355 0.71 61.59 10.04
CA PHE A 355 2.06 61.99 9.68
C PHE A 355 2.53 63.22 10.47
N GLY A 356 3.75 63.15 11.01
CA GLY A 356 4.43 64.30 11.59
C GLY A 356 5.15 65.14 10.52
N ARG A 357 5.05 66.48 10.60
CA ARG A 357 5.82 67.40 9.75
C ARG A 357 7.32 67.39 10.12
N ALA A 358 8.12 68.15 9.36
CA ALA A 358 9.57 68.27 9.54
C ALA A 358 9.96 68.57 10.99
N GLY A 359 10.61 67.61 11.64
CA GLY A 359 11.09 67.74 13.03
C GLY A 359 10.06 67.43 14.12
N SER A 360 8.83 67.05 13.76
CA SER A 360 7.77 66.67 14.70
C SER A 360 7.53 65.16 14.72
N GLY A 361 7.00 64.66 15.84
CA GLY A 361 6.76 63.22 16.02
C GLY A 361 5.55 62.71 15.22
N GLY A 362 5.64 61.47 14.72
CA GLY A 362 4.50 60.78 14.11
C GLY A 362 3.48 60.32 15.15
N GLY A 363 2.19 60.22 14.80
CA GLY A 363 1.16 59.75 15.73
C GLY A 363 1.27 58.25 16.02
N GLY A 364 0.87 57.79 17.20
CA GLY A 364 0.77 56.35 17.52
C GLY A 364 -0.35 55.67 16.72
N GLY A 365 -0.18 54.39 16.38
CA GLY A 365 -1.22 53.59 15.72
C GLY A 365 -2.32 53.20 16.70
N GLY A 366 -3.59 53.21 16.29
CA GLY A 366 -4.74 53.03 17.17
C GLY A 366 -5.09 51.57 17.47
N ARG A 367 -6.36 51.30 17.82
CA ARG A 367 -6.81 49.99 18.28
C ARG A 367 -7.87 49.39 17.35
N ILE A 368 -7.70 48.12 16.99
CA ILE A 368 -8.67 47.34 16.24
C ILE A 368 -8.97 46.07 17.04
N HIS A 369 -10.22 45.88 17.45
CA HIS A 369 -10.64 44.71 18.22
C HIS A 369 -11.78 43.94 17.53
N PHE A 370 -11.60 42.63 17.40
CA PHE A 370 -12.60 41.71 16.88
C PHE A 370 -13.26 40.91 18.02
N HIS A 371 -14.50 41.27 18.32
CA HIS A 371 -15.32 40.57 19.30
C HIS A 371 -16.22 39.52 18.62
N TRP A 372 -15.69 38.30 18.49
CA TRP A 372 -16.41 37.19 17.84
C TRP A 372 -17.59 36.69 18.69
N SER A 373 -18.77 36.54 18.06
CA SER A 373 -19.93 35.87 18.67
C SER A 373 -20.08 34.43 18.15
N ASN A 374 -20.50 33.51 19.01
CA ASN A 374 -20.83 32.11 18.68
C ASN A 374 -19.79 31.40 17.78
N ILE A 375 -18.54 31.31 18.23
CA ILE A 375 -17.47 30.60 17.52
C ILE A 375 -17.82 29.09 17.51
N PRO A 376 -18.09 28.46 16.35
CA PRO A 376 -18.35 27.03 16.29
C PRO A 376 -17.11 26.23 16.67
N THR A 377 -17.27 24.99 17.15
CA THR A 377 -16.16 24.13 17.59
C THR A 377 -16.37 22.69 17.13
N GLY A 378 -15.30 21.92 16.97
CA GLY A 378 -15.36 20.53 16.52
C GLY A 378 -15.77 20.40 15.05
N ASP A 379 -16.62 19.41 14.74
CA ASP A 379 -17.00 19.07 13.36
C ASP A 379 -17.76 20.20 12.62
N GLU A 380 -18.43 21.08 13.38
CA GLU A 380 -19.16 22.25 12.87
C GLU A 380 -18.28 23.48 12.66
N TYR A 381 -16.98 23.40 12.96
CA TYR A 381 -16.08 24.54 12.83
C TYR A 381 -16.01 25.04 11.38
N VAL A 382 -16.28 26.33 11.21
CA VAL A 382 -16.09 27.10 9.99
C VAL A 382 -15.26 28.34 10.34
N PRO A 383 -14.26 28.73 9.53
CA PRO A 383 -13.46 29.92 9.78
C PRO A 383 -14.33 31.18 9.93
N VAL A 384 -14.20 31.87 11.07
CA VAL A 384 -14.98 33.09 11.37
C VAL A 384 -14.54 34.30 10.53
N ALA A 385 -13.35 34.25 9.94
CA ALA A 385 -12.79 35.32 9.13
C ALA A 385 -12.10 34.80 7.86
N ALA A 386 -12.41 35.40 6.72
CA ALA A 386 -11.72 35.23 5.44
C ALA A 386 -10.99 36.52 5.07
N ILE A 387 -9.67 36.57 5.33
CA ILE A 387 -8.88 37.80 5.19
C ILE A 387 -7.97 37.67 3.99
N LYS A 388 -8.28 38.43 2.94
CA LYS A 388 -7.41 38.63 1.77
C LYS A 388 -6.88 40.07 1.66
N GLY A 389 -7.53 41.03 2.34
CA GLY A 389 -7.13 42.43 2.37
C GLY A 389 -6.15 42.78 3.49
N SER A 390 -5.98 44.09 3.74
CA SER A 390 -5.00 44.63 4.69
C SER A 390 -5.67 45.17 5.96
N ILE A 391 -5.07 44.84 7.12
CA ILE A 391 -5.43 45.40 8.43
C ILE A 391 -4.23 46.20 8.94
N LEU A 392 -4.40 47.51 9.10
CA LEU A 392 -3.33 48.45 9.38
C LEU A 392 -3.57 49.14 10.73
N ALA A 393 -2.63 49.00 11.65
CA ALA A 393 -2.63 49.73 12.93
C ALA A 393 -1.22 50.25 13.22
N SER A 394 -0.49 50.74 12.21
CA SER A 394 0.88 51.19 12.36
C SER A 394 0.97 52.61 12.93
N GLY A 395 2.11 52.93 13.55
CA GLY A 395 2.44 54.31 13.88
C GLY A 395 2.63 55.16 12.62
N GLY A 396 2.33 56.44 12.76
CA GLY A 396 2.53 57.46 11.73
C GLY A 396 4.00 57.78 11.53
N ILE A 397 4.35 58.12 10.29
CA ILE A 397 5.71 58.45 9.88
C ILE A 397 5.96 59.95 10.13
N SER A 398 7.14 60.29 10.64
CA SER A 398 7.64 61.66 10.76
C SER A 398 8.53 62.02 9.57
N LYS A 399 8.35 63.21 8.99
CA LYS A 399 9.32 63.78 8.04
C LYS A 399 10.46 64.46 8.84
N GLY A 400 11.72 64.30 8.45
CA GLY A 400 12.88 64.96 9.12
C GLY A 400 13.33 64.27 10.42
N PRO A 401 13.95 64.99 11.40
CA PRO A 401 14.57 64.39 12.59
C PRO A 401 13.59 63.95 13.71
N GLY A 402 12.29 63.87 13.41
CA GLY A 402 11.29 63.32 14.33
C GLY A 402 11.29 61.79 14.35
N PHE A 403 10.87 61.18 15.45
CA PHE A 403 10.68 59.73 15.54
C PHE A 403 9.27 59.33 15.05
N PRO A 404 9.13 58.16 14.40
CA PRO A 404 7.82 57.61 14.08
C PRO A 404 7.06 57.22 15.36
N GLY A 405 5.74 57.15 15.27
CA GLY A 405 4.92 56.58 16.34
C GLY A 405 5.12 55.07 16.44
N GLU A 406 4.80 54.50 17.61
CA GLU A 406 4.74 53.05 17.79
C GLU A 406 3.46 52.48 17.17
N ASN A 407 3.50 51.19 16.81
CA ASN A 407 2.35 50.47 16.30
C ASN A 407 1.30 50.29 17.39
N GLY A 408 0.04 50.32 16.97
CA GLY A 408 -1.13 50.01 17.76
C GLY A 408 -1.39 48.53 17.94
N THR A 409 -2.60 48.22 18.41
CA THR A 409 -2.98 46.84 18.78
C THR A 409 -4.10 46.30 17.90
N VAL A 410 -3.91 45.10 17.37
CA VAL A 410 -4.95 44.32 16.69
C VAL A 410 -5.24 43.07 17.53
N THR A 411 -6.37 43.06 18.24
CA THR A 411 -6.74 42.02 19.21
C THR A 411 -8.06 41.36 18.81
N GLY A 412 -8.33 40.20 19.42
CA GLY A 412 -9.58 39.47 19.20
C GLY A 412 -9.97 38.69 20.44
N ARG A 413 -11.26 38.33 20.54
CA ARG A 413 -11.79 37.57 21.67
C ARG A 413 -11.00 36.29 21.92
N ALA A 414 -10.88 35.90 23.19
CA ALA A 414 -10.28 34.63 23.60
C ALA A 414 -10.94 33.44 22.87
N CYS A 415 -10.12 32.67 22.15
CA CYS A 415 -10.62 31.51 21.38
C CYS A 415 -10.92 30.30 22.28
N PRO A 416 -11.90 29.47 21.88
CA PRO A 416 -12.18 28.20 22.57
C PRO A 416 -11.03 27.19 22.39
N LYS A 417 -11.15 26.03 23.04
CA LYS A 417 -10.20 24.91 22.95
C LYS A 417 -9.94 24.52 21.48
N GLY A 418 -8.72 24.11 21.15
CA GLY A 418 -8.32 23.74 19.78
C GLY A 418 -7.99 24.91 18.82
N LEU A 419 -8.42 26.14 19.11
CA LEU A 419 -8.25 27.32 18.24
C LEU A 419 -7.31 28.37 18.84
N TYR A 420 -6.62 29.18 18.03
CA TYR A 420 -5.72 30.25 18.48
C TYR A 420 -5.66 31.47 17.53
N GLY A 421 -5.03 32.54 18.00
CA GLY A 421 -4.83 33.79 17.27
C GLY A 421 -6.03 34.73 17.30
N THR A 422 -5.89 35.89 16.67
CA THR A 422 -6.94 36.93 16.60
C THR A 422 -8.23 36.45 15.90
N PHE A 423 -8.10 35.50 14.97
CA PHE A 423 -9.19 34.98 14.12
C PHE A 423 -9.59 33.55 14.46
N CYS A 424 -9.16 33.03 15.62
CA CYS A 424 -9.45 31.67 16.09
C CYS A 424 -9.24 30.60 15.02
N LYS A 425 -8.02 30.51 14.50
CA LYS A 425 -7.58 29.47 13.55
C LYS A 425 -7.24 28.18 14.29
N GLU A 426 -7.34 27.05 13.61
CA GLU A 426 -6.97 25.74 14.14
C GLU A 426 -5.50 25.69 14.56
N CYS A 427 -5.19 25.08 15.72
CA CYS A 427 -3.81 24.86 16.16
C CYS A 427 -2.99 24.06 15.11
N PRO A 428 -1.66 24.29 15.00
CA PRO A 428 -0.81 23.56 14.06
C PRO A 428 -0.87 22.03 14.21
N LEU A 429 -0.57 21.31 13.14
CA LEU A 429 -0.51 19.85 13.13
C LEU A 429 0.44 19.32 14.22
N GLY A 430 0.01 18.27 14.93
CA GLY A 430 0.78 17.68 16.03
C GLY A 430 0.80 18.54 17.31
N THR A 431 -0.14 19.47 17.45
CA THR A 431 -0.37 20.21 18.70
C THR A 431 -1.83 20.12 19.16
N TYR A 432 -2.07 20.24 20.47
CA TYR A 432 -3.40 20.30 21.07
C TYR A 432 -3.52 21.50 22.02
N LYS A 433 -4.75 21.93 22.28
CA LYS A 433 -5.04 23.03 23.21
C LYS A 433 -6.31 22.80 24.01
N ASN A 434 -6.15 22.66 25.32
CA ASN A 434 -7.21 22.33 26.27
C ASN A 434 -7.77 23.53 27.06
N VAL A 435 -7.19 24.72 26.93
CA VAL A 435 -7.60 25.95 27.63
C VAL A 435 -8.14 27.01 26.65
N THR A 436 -8.99 27.91 27.15
CA THR A 436 -9.45 29.09 26.38
C THR A 436 -8.36 30.17 26.34
N GLY A 437 -8.16 30.80 25.19
CA GLY A 437 -7.20 31.91 25.02
C GLY A 437 -6.86 32.15 23.56
N SER A 438 -6.06 33.16 23.22
CA SER A 438 -5.71 33.47 21.81
C SER A 438 -4.22 33.38 21.50
N SER A 439 -3.35 33.16 22.49
CA SER A 439 -1.91 33.05 22.26
C SER A 439 -1.53 31.71 21.62
N LYS A 440 -0.57 31.76 20.69
CA LYS A 440 -0.03 30.58 19.99
C LYS A 440 0.71 29.62 20.94
N SER A 441 1.28 30.15 22.03
CA SER A 441 1.98 29.36 23.05
C SER A 441 1.07 28.39 23.81
N LEU A 442 -0.26 28.51 23.69
CA LEU A 442 -1.23 27.59 24.28
C LEU A 442 -1.47 26.33 23.45
N CYS A 443 -0.92 26.23 22.23
CA CYS A 443 -0.93 25.00 21.44
C CYS A 443 0.29 24.16 21.86
N PHE A 444 0.07 23.14 22.69
CA PHE A 444 1.12 22.26 23.21
C PHE A 444 1.42 21.11 22.24
N PRO A 445 2.68 20.70 22.06
CA PRO A 445 3.02 19.56 21.21
C PRO A 445 2.45 18.25 21.79
N CYS A 446 1.92 17.40 20.91
CA CYS A 446 1.40 16.10 21.30
C CYS A 446 2.54 15.15 21.70
N PRO A 447 2.38 14.36 22.78
CA PRO A 447 3.43 13.46 23.25
C PRO A 447 3.80 12.41 22.19
N SER A 448 5.10 12.29 21.88
CA SER A 448 5.61 11.39 20.83
C SER A 448 5.46 9.90 21.13
N GLY A 449 5.13 9.53 22.38
CA GLY A 449 4.87 8.14 22.78
C GLY A 449 3.50 7.61 22.35
N GLU A 450 2.57 8.49 21.96
CA GLU A 450 1.19 8.12 21.59
C GLU A 450 0.99 7.99 20.08
N LEU A 451 1.97 8.40 19.26
CA LEU A 451 1.91 8.28 17.80
C LEU A 451 2.51 6.92 17.37
N PRO A 452 1.72 6.03 16.76
CA PRO A 452 2.25 4.81 16.17
C PRO A 452 3.33 5.11 15.11
N ARG A 453 4.36 4.28 15.00
CA ARG A 453 5.51 4.49 14.09
C ARG A 453 5.13 4.69 12.61
N ARG A 454 3.98 4.16 12.19
CA ARG A 454 3.43 4.26 10.82
C ARG A 454 2.19 5.15 10.73
N ALA A 455 2.08 6.12 11.64
CA ALA A 455 1.02 7.12 11.67
C ALA A 455 1.56 8.54 11.44
N VAL A 456 0.71 9.39 10.87
CA VAL A 456 0.99 10.81 10.64
C VAL A 456 -0.17 11.61 11.24
N TYR A 457 0.13 12.70 11.95
CA TYR A 457 -0.89 13.60 12.46
C TYR A 457 -1.73 14.17 11.32
N THR A 458 -3.05 14.18 11.51
CA THR A 458 -4.00 14.74 10.55
C THR A 458 -4.65 16.00 11.10
N SER A 459 -5.03 16.92 10.22
CA SER A 459 -5.86 18.06 10.61
C SER A 459 -7.30 17.58 10.82
N VAL A 460 -7.89 17.96 11.94
CA VAL A 460 -9.34 17.88 12.17
C VAL A 460 -9.92 19.27 12.26
N ARG A 461 -11.18 19.39 11.84
CA ARG A 461 -11.95 20.63 11.94
C ARG A 461 -12.02 21.09 13.38
N GLY A 462 -11.73 22.36 13.62
CA GLY A 462 -11.73 22.96 14.95
C GLY A 462 -10.46 22.70 15.78
N GLY A 463 -9.48 21.98 15.23
CA GLY A 463 -8.23 21.65 15.90
C GLY A 463 -8.37 20.62 17.03
N ALA A 464 -7.24 20.08 17.50
CA ALA A 464 -7.23 19.11 18.59
C ALA A 464 -7.41 19.80 19.95
N ALA A 465 -8.48 19.47 20.67
CA ALA A 465 -8.72 19.98 22.02
C ALA A 465 -8.03 19.15 23.11
N GLU A 466 -7.91 17.84 22.89
CA GLU A 466 -7.45 16.85 23.88
C GLU A 466 -6.47 15.83 23.25
N THR A 467 -5.80 15.06 24.10
CA THR A 467 -4.92 13.94 23.71
C THR A 467 -5.66 12.61 23.81
N PRO A 468 -5.40 11.63 22.93
CA PRO A 468 -4.38 11.62 21.88
C PRO A 468 -4.77 12.47 20.68
N CYS A 469 -3.77 13.10 20.06
CA CYS A 469 -4.00 13.93 18.89
C CYS A 469 -4.39 13.07 17.68
N PRO A 470 -5.28 13.58 16.81
CA PRO A 470 -5.78 12.79 15.70
C PRO A 470 -4.68 12.49 14.70
N TYR A 471 -4.57 11.21 14.34
CA TYR A 471 -3.60 10.71 13.37
C TYR A 471 -4.31 9.75 12.40
N ILE A 472 -3.67 9.55 11.25
CA ILE A 472 -4.06 8.54 10.26
C ILE A 472 -2.82 7.69 9.95
N CYS A 473 -3.03 6.44 9.58
CA CYS A 473 -1.92 5.62 9.09
C CYS A 473 -1.42 6.15 7.73
N VAL A 474 -0.12 5.96 7.44
CA VAL A 474 0.51 6.42 6.18
C VAL A 474 -0.18 5.86 4.93
N SER A 475 -0.87 4.73 5.05
CA SER A 475 -1.61 4.09 3.97
C SER A 475 -2.78 3.27 4.52
N ASP A 476 -3.84 3.12 3.72
CA ASP A 476 -5.02 2.26 4.00
C ASP A 476 -4.68 0.78 4.25
N ARG A 477 -3.44 0.36 3.95
CA ARG A 477 -2.93 -0.99 4.23
C ARG A 477 -2.80 -1.28 5.71
N TYR A 478 -2.62 -0.24 6.52
CA TYR A 478 -2.40 -0.34 7.95
C TYR A 478 -3.71 -0.03 8.68
N ARG A 479 -4.10 -0.89 9.63
CA ARG A 479 -5.35 -0.70 10.38
C ARG A 479 -5.12 0.11 11.65
N MET A 480 -5.97 1.11 11.87
CA MET A 480 -6.05 1.81 13.15
C MET A 480 -6.51 0.85 14.27
N PRO A 481 -6.07 1.04 15.52
CA PRO A 481 -5.32 2.20 16.03
C PRO A 481 -3.79 2.11 15.90
N HIS A 482 -3.20 0.91 15.89
CA HIS A 482 -1.73 0.77 15.97
C HIS A 482 -0.99 0.83 14.62
N CYS A 483 -1.73 0.96 13.50
CA CYS A 483 -1.18 0.92 12.15
C CYS A 483 -0.37 -0.35 11.85
N TYR A 484 -0.86 -1.50 12.34
CA TYR A 484 -0.30 -2.81 12.05
C TYR A 484 -0.76 -3.37 10.70
N THR A 485 0.04 -4.27 10.15
CA THR A 485 -0.37 -5.13 9.03
C THR A 485 -1.32 -6.23 9.52
N ALA A 486 -2.13 -6.82 8.64
CA ALA A 486 -3.06 -7.89 9.01
C ALA A 486 -2.38 -9.11 9.69
N LEU A 487 -1.13 -9.43 9.32
CA LEU A 487 -0.34 -10.49 9.96
C LEU A 487 0.10 -10.09 11.37
N GLU A 488 0.62 -8.87 11.54
CA GLU A 488 1.04 -8.35 12.84
C GLU A 488 -0.16 -8.26 13.79
N GLU A 489 -1.32 -7.82 13.30
CA GLU A 489 -2.57 -7.79 14.07
C GLU A 489 -2.92 -9.20 14.57
N LEU A 490 -2.88 -10.22 13.71
CA LEU A 490 -3.08 -11.62 14.12
C LEU A 490 -2.07 -12.05 15.20
N ILE A 491 -0.78 -11.79 15.00
CA ILE A 491 0.27 -12.18 15.96
C ILE A 491 0.06 -11.51 17.32
N TYR A 492 -0.23 -10.21 17.33
CA TYR A 492 -0.41 -9.46 18.58
C TYR A 492 -1.75 -9.72 19.26
N THR A 493 -2.81 -10.08 18.53
CA THR A 493 -4.08 -10.53 19.14
C THR A 493 -3.89 -11.80 19.97
N PHE A 494 -2.97 -12.69 19.58
CA PHE A 494 -2.62 -13.90 20.32
C PHE A 494 -1.54 -13.71 21.39
N GLY A 495 -1.18 -12.47 21.75
CA GLY A 495 -0.18 -12.20 22.80
C GLY A 495 1.26 -12.08 22.31
N GLY A 496 1.45 -11.85 21.00
CA GLY A 496 2.74 -11.57 20.39
C GLY A 496 3.42 -12.79 19.74
N PRO A 497 4.62 -12.59 19.13
CA PRO A 497 5.25 -13.59 18.26
C PRO A 497 5.54 -14.93 18.96
N TRP A 498 5.97 -14.87 20.23
CA TRP A 498 6.33 -16.07 21.00
C TRP A 498 5.12 -16.92 21.36
N LEU A 499 4.05 -16.28 21.85
CA LEU A 499 2.84 -16.95 22.29
C LEU A 499 2.07 -17.52 21.09
N PHE A 500 1.99 -16.77 20.00
CA PHE A 500 1.46 -17.25 18.71
C PHE A 500 2.26 -18.45 18.18
N GLY A 501 3.59 -18.40 18.22
CA GLY A 501 4.45 -19.50 17.79
C GLY A 501 4.25 -20.78 18.62
N LEU A 502 4.15 -20.65 19.95
CA LEU A 502 3.87 -21.78 20.84
C LEU A 502 2.49 -22.40 20.56
N LEU A 503 1.45 -21.57 20.44
CA LEU A 503 0.09 -22.05 20.11
C LEU A 503 0.05 -22.76 18.75
N LEU A 504 0.68 -22.18 17.73
CA LEU A 504 0.76 -22.78 16.40
C LEU A 504 1.50 -24.13 16.46
N SER A 505 2.63 -24.20 17.17
CA SER A 505 3.37 -25.46 17.34
C SER A 505 2.56 -26.54 18.04
N GLY A 506 1.84 -26.19 19.11
CA GLY A 506 0.95 -27.12 19.82
C GLY A 506 -0.18 -27.63 18.94
N LEU A 507 -0.80 -26.75 18.15
CA LEU A 507 -1.84 -27.11 17.19
C LEU A 507 -1.32 -28.06 16.10
N LEU A 508 -0.12 -27.79 15.56
CA LEU A 508 0.51 -28.65 14.56
C LEU A 508 0.80 -30.04 15.10
N ILE A 509 1.31 -30.16 16.34
CA ILE A 509 1.57 -31.45 16.99
C ILE A 509 0.27 -32.21 17.25
N LEU A 510 -0.77 -31.53 17.74
CA LEU A 510 -2.09 -32.13 17.96
C LEU A 510 -2.68 -32.68 16.66
N LEU A 511 -2.68 -31.87 15.59
CA LEU A 511 -3.16 -32.30 14.27
C LEU A 511 -2.32 -33.44 13.69
N ALA A 512 -1.00 -33.43 13.90
CA ALA A 512 -0.12 -34.51 13.45
C ALA A 512 -0.41 -35.83 14.19
N LEU A 513 -0.69 -35.78 15.49
CA LEU A 513 -1.12 -36.94 16.27
C LEU A 513 -2.45 -37.50 15.75
N VAL A 514 -3.43 -36.62 15.48
CA VAL A 514 -4.72 -37.03 14.89
C VAL A 514 -4.53 -37.68 13.52
N LEU A 515 -3.70 -37.11 12.65
CA LEU A 515 -3.37 -37.69 11.34
C LEU A 515 -2.64 -39.04 11.48
N SER A 516 -1.74 -39.18 12.45
CA SER A 516 -1.04 -40.44 12.71
C SER A 516 -2.00 -41.53 13.19
N VAL A 517 -2.92 -41.20 14.11
CA VAL A 517 -3.98 -42.12 14.57
C VAL A 517 -4.93 -42.49 13.44
N ALA A 518 -5.32 -41.52 12.61
CA ALA A 518 -6.14 -41.76 11.42
C ALA A 518 -5.42 -42.69 10.44
N ARG A 519 -4.13 -42.48 10.17
CA ARG A 519 -3.31 -43.37 9.34
C ARG A 519 -3.30 -44.80 9.88
N MET A 520 -3.06 -45.00 11.17
CA MET A 520 -3.09 -46.33 11.79
C MET A 520 -4.45 -47.00 11.64
N LYS A 521 -5.55 -46.25 11.79
CA LYS A 521 -6.92 -46.78 11.71
C LYS A 521 -7.38 -47.11 10.28
N PHE A 522 -6.99 -46.30 9.29
CA PHE A 522 -7.41 -46.48 7.89
C PHE A 522 -6.48 -47.40 7.09
N ALA A 523 -5.18 -47.43 7.39
CA ALA A 523 -4.22 -48.29 6.68
C ALA A 523 -3.96 -49.64 7.38
N GLY A 524 -4.31 -49.78 8.66
CA GLY A 524 -4.08 -51.00 9.46
C GLY A 524 -5.23 -52.00 9.47
N THR A 525 -6.23 -51.88 8.58
CA THR A 525 -7.41 -52.77 8.59
C THR A 525 -7.21 -54.12 7.90
N ASP A 526 -6.02 -54.39 7.31
CA ASP A 526 -5.70 -55.68 6.68
C ASP A 526 -4.90 -56.65 7.58
N GLU A 527 -4.56 -56.30 8.82
CA GLU A 527 -3.93 -57.22 9.77
C GLU A 527 -4.70 -57.27 11.09
N LEU A 528 -5.39 -58.39 11.35
CA LEU A 528 -5.95 -58.66 12.68
C LEU A 528 -4.81 -58.82 13.70
N PRO A 529 -4.81 -58.11 14.85
CA PRO A 529 -3.78 -58.29 15.86
C PRO A 529 -4.17 -59.40 16.86
N GLY A 530 -3.32 -60.41 16.98
CA GLY A 530 -3.24 -61.26 18.18
C GLY A 530 -2.23 -60.67 19.19
N PRO A 531 -2.43 -60.82 20.51
CA PRO A 531 -1.60 -60.13 21.51
C PRO A 531 -0.43 -61.00 22.00
N ALA A 532 0.79 -60.46 22.02
CA ALA A 532 1.81 -60.70 23.06
C ALA A 532 3.10 -59.87 22.81
N PRO A 533 3.89 -59.57 23.86
CA PRO A 533 4.75 -58.40 23.91
C PRO A 533 6.23 -58.64 23.55
N THR A 534 6.84 -57.57 23.04
CA THR A 534 8.26 -57.18 23.05
C THR A 534 9.28 -58.18 23.62
N GLN A 535 10.09 -58.78 22.73
CA GLN A 535 11.48 -59.13 23.02
C GLN A 535 12.40 -58.65 21.89
N GLN A 536 13.54 -58.10 22.31
CA GLN A 536 14.63 -57.65 21.46
C GLN A 536 15.19 -58.80 20.63
N GLY A 537 15.40 -58.53 19.33
CA GLY A 537 16.11 -59.41 18.40
C GLY A 537 15.18 -60.03 17.36
N SER A 538 15.18 -59.49 16.15
CA SER A 538 14.71 -60.19 14.95
C SER A 538 15.92 -60.29 14.02
N GLN A 539 16.64 -61.40 13.95
CA GLN A 539 16.21 -62.64 13.29
C GLN A 539 15.15 -62.34 12.23
N ILE A 540 15.65 -62.10 11.03
CA ILE A 540 14.90 -61.91 9.80
C ILE A 540 14.07 -63.18 9.61
N ASP A 541 12.75 -63.07 9.78
CA ASP A 541 11.80 -64.10 9.37
C ASP A 541 11.83 -64.20 7.85
N HIS A 542 12.62 -65.15 7.37
CA HIS A 542 12.45 -65.74 6.06
C HIS A 542 11.11 -66.46 5.99
N SER A 543 10.53 -66.45 4.78
CA SER A 543 9.31 -67.15 4.41
C SER A 543 8.01 -66.58 5.01
N PHE A 544 7.55 -65.45 4.48
CA PHE A 544 6.11 -65.34 4.29
C PHE A 544 5.68 -66.46 3.33
N PRO A 545 4.74 -67.36 3.73
CA PRO A 545 4.18 -68.31 2.80
C PRO A 545 3.44 -67.49 1.74
N PHE A 546 3.90 -67.58 0.51
CA PHE A 546 3.24 -67.00 -0.64
C PHE A 546 1.88 -67.69 -0.78
N LEU A 547 0.84 -67.12 -0.17
CA LEU A 547 -0.53 -67.53 -0.46
C LEU A 547 -0.80 -67.09 -1.89
N GLU A 548 -0.50 -67.99 -2.82
CA GLU A 548 -0.84 -67.87 -4.23
C GLU A 548 -2.31 -67.50 -4.32
N SER A 549 -2.55 -66.27 -4.76
CA SER A 549 -3.90 -65.90 -5.20
C SER A 549 -4.25 -66.80 -6.38
N LEU A 550 -5.54 -67.05 -6.63
CA LEU A 550 -5.98 -67.81 -7.82
C LEU A 550 -5.44 -67.22 -9.15
N ASN A 551 -4.97 -65.97 -9.13
CA ASN A 551 -4.30 -65.28 -10.22
C ASN A 551 -2.83 -65.70 -10.42
N GLU A 552 -2.12 -66.08 -9.36
CA GLU A 552 -0.78 -66.71 -9.39
C GLU A 552 -0.85 -68.21 -9.68
N VAL A 553 -1.92 -68.91 -9.24
CA VAL A 553 -2.23 -70.27 -9.71
C VAL A 553 -2.60 -70.27 -11.21
N LEU A 554 -3.07 -69.14 -11.76
CA LEU A 554 -3.17 -68.93 -13.21
C LEU A 554 -1.82 -68.59 -13.86
N GLU A 555 -0.83 -68.15 -13.08
CA GLU A 555 0.56 -67.96 -13.55
C GLU A 555 1.37 -69.26 -13.57
N THR A 556 1.02 -70.30 -12.80
CA THR A 556 1.65 -71.62 -12.94
C THR A 556 1.36 -72.25 -14.31
N ASN A 557 0.17 -72.00 -14.88
CA ASN A 557 -0.13 -72.31 -16.30
C ASN A 557 0.65 -71.44 -17.31
N ARG A 558 1.25 -70.32 -16.88
CA ARG A 558 2.15 -69.49 -17.71
C ARG A 558 3.64 -69.80 -17.53
N ALA A 559 4.03 -70.61 -16.55
CA ALA A 559 5.43 -71.04 -16.41
C ALA A 559 5.90 -71.86 -17.64
N GLU A 560 4.97 -72.54 -18.33
CA GLU A 560 5.20 -73.19 -19.63
C GLU A 560 5.59 -72.21 -20.76
N GLU A 561 5.22 -70.92 -20.69
CA GLU A 561 5.57 -69.89 -21.69
C GLU A 561 7.08 -69.57 -21.70
N SER A 562 7.78 -69.77 -20.58
CA SER A 562 9.21 -69.41 -20.44
C SER A 562 10.15 -70.31 -21.25
N HIS A 563 9.73 -71.56 -21.52
CA HIS A 563 10.49 -72.52 -22.32
C HIS A 563 10.48 -72.21 -23.83
N GLY A 564 9.61 -71.32 -24.31
CA GLY A 564 9.52 -70.94 -25.72
C GLY A 564 10.27 -69.66 -26.10
N HIS A 565 10.82 -68.92 -25.13
CA HIS A 565 11.40 -67.59 -25.39
C HIS A 565 12.69 -67.66 -26.25
N VAL A 566 12.79 -66.84 -27.29
CA VAL A 566 13.94 -66.79 -28.21
C VAL A 566 14.84 -65.61 -27.90
N HIS A 567 14.33 -64.39 -28.05
CA HIS A 567 15.11 -63.17 -27.95
C HIS A 567 14.23 -62.00 -27.52
N ARG A 568 14.85 -61.06 -26.79
CA ARG A 568 14.25 -59.83 -26.31
C ARG A 568 14.82 -58.64 -27.06
N MET A 569 13.98 -57.93 -27.79
CA MET A 569 14.37 -56.72 -28.52
C MET A 569 13.94 -55.48 -27.73
N TYR A 570 14.87 -54.58 -27.43
CA TYR A 570 14.58 -53.37 -26.67
C TYR A 570 14.19 -52.20 -27.58
N PHE A 571 13.23 -51.39 -27.13
CA PHE A 571 12.93 -50.12 -27.79
C PHE A 571 14.04 -49.10 -27.55
N MET A 572 14.37 -48.33 -28.57
CA MET A 572 15.28 -47.20 -28.50
C MET A 572 14.53 -45.93 -28.03
N GLY A 573 15.24 -45.06 -27.31
CA GLY A 573 14.73 -43.78 -26.81
C GLY A 573 14.11 -43.84 -25.39
N PRO A 574 14.11 -42.72 -24.64
CA PRO A 574 13.64 -42.66 -23.24
C PRO A 574 12.12 -42.44 -23.08
N ASN A 575 11.32 -42.63 -24.13
CA ASN A 575 9.87 -42.41 -24.15
C ASN A 575 9.44 -41.00 -23.74
N THR A 576 10.15 -39.97 -24.22
CA THR A 576 9.77 -38.56 -24.01
C THR A 576 9.00 -38.03 -25.22
N PHE A 577 8.29 -36.90 -25.06
CA PHE A 577 7.58 -36.30 -26.20
C PHE A 577 8.51 -35.89 -27.35
N SER A 578 9.78 -35.59 -27.05
CA SER A 578 10.81 -35.30 -28.04
C SER A 578 11.41 -36.55 -28.69
N GLU A 579 11.41 -37.69 -27.97
CA GLU A 579 12.03 -38.94 -28.41
C GLU A 579 11.17 -40.14 -27.97
N PRO A 580 10.17 -40.53 -28.78
CA PRO A 580 9.32 -41.68 -28.51
C PRO A 580 10.09 -43.00 -28.66
N TRP A 581 9.48 -44.08 -28.16
CA TRP A 581 9.98 -45.43 -28.40
C TRP A 581 9.97 -45.76 -29.90
N HIS A 582 11.05 -46.37 -30.37
CA HIS A 582 11.15 -46.89 -31.73
C HIS A 582 12.02 -48.15 -31.78
N LEU A 583 11.73 -49.04 -32.73
CA LEU A 583 12.53 -50.23 -33.03
C LEU A 583 13.37 -49.98 -34.30
N PRO A 584 14.59 -50.55 -34.38
CA PRO A 584 15.41 -50.48 -35.58
C PRO A 584 14.84 -51.38 -36.71
N HIS A 585 15.02 -50.96 -37.96
CA HIS A 585 14.57 -51.66 -39.19
C HIS A 585 15.43 -52.88 -39.58
N THR A 586 16.27 -53.39 -38.68
CA THR A 586 17.11 -54.56 -38.94
C THR A 586 16.82 -55.61 -37.89
N PRO A 587 16.34 -56.81 -38.25
CA PRO A 587 16.14 -57.88 -37.29
C PRO A 587 17.48 -58.30 -36.69
N ALA A 588 17.49 -58.58 -35.38
CA ALA A 588 18.70 -59.05 -34.70
C ALA A 588 19.11 -60.44 -35.25
N GLU A 589 20.42 -60.74 -35.27
CA GLU A 589 20.97 -62.01 -35.80
C GLU A 589 20.21 -63.24 -35.26
N GLN A 590 19.79 -63.20 -33.99
CA GLN A 590 19.10 -64.29 -33.30
C GLN A 590 17.64 -64.53 -33.74
N ILE A 591 17.00 -63.55 -34.41
CA ILE A 591 15.59 -63.62 -34.85
C ILE A 591 15.47 -63.78 -36.37
N THR A 592 16.54 -63.52 -37.13
CA THR A 592 16.57 -63.63 -38.61
C THR A 592 16.04 -64.96 -39.14
N GLU A 593 16.22 -66.06 -38.41
CA GLU A 593 15.78 -67.40 -38.81
C GLU A 593 14.27 -67.65 -38.59
N ILE A 594 13.61 -66.88 -37.71
CA ILE A 594 12.20 -67.05 -37.32
C ILE A 594 11.30 -66.06 -38.05
N VAL A 595 11.88 -64.99 -38.59
CA VAL A 595 11.14 -63.85 -39.11
C VAL A 595 11.38 -63.65 -40.61
N TYR A 596 10.36 -63.16 -41.33
CA TYR A 596 10.51 -62.64 -42.68
C TYR A 596 10.94 -61.17 -42.62
N GLU A 597 12.12 -60.85 -43.14
CA GLU A 597 12.74 -59.52 -43.04
C GLU A 597 11.84 -58.40 -43.59
N ASP A 598 11.24 -58.58 -44.76
CA ASP A 598 10.35 -57.57 -45.37
C ASP A 598 9.05 -57.35 -44.58
N ALA A 599 8.50 -58.41 -43.99
CA ALA A 599 7.28 -58.31 -43.16
C ALA A 599 7.60 -57.71 -41.78
N PHE A 600 8.80 -57.98 -41.26
CA PHE A 600 9.30 -57.36 -40.04
C PHE A 600 9.49 -55.86 -40.18
N ASN A 601 10.04 -55.40 -41.31
CA ASN A 601 10.25 -53.97 -41.53
C ASN A 601 8.93 -53.20 -41.57
N ARG A 602 7.89 -53.76 -42.21
CA ARG A 602 6.53 -53.18 -42.19
C ARG A 602 5.92 -53.18 -40.78
N PHE A 603 6.11 -54.25 -40.02
CA PHE A 603 5.69 -54.30 -38.61
C PHE A 603 6.40 -53.23 -37.76
N VAL A 604 7.70 -53.01 -37.99
CA VAL A 604 8.45 -51.96 -37.31
C VAL A 604 7.94 -50.56 -37.68
N ASP A 605 7.58 -50.30 -38.94
CA ASP A 605 6.96 -49.03 -39.37
C ASP A 605 5.64 -48.78 -38.61
N GLU A 606 4.77 -49.78 -38.52
CA GLU A 606 3.50 -49.68 -37.81
C GLU A 606 3.69 -49.48 -36.30
N ILE A 607 4.63 -50.21 -35.67
CA ILE A 607 4.95 -50.00 -34.25
C ILE A 607 5.54 -48.60 -34.00
N ASN A 608 6.47 -48.14 -34.85
CA ASN A 608 7.12 -46.85 -34.68
C ASN A 608 6.12 -45.70 -34.85
N THR A 609 5.17 -45.82 -35.79
CA THR A 609 4.09 -44.84 -35.96
C THR A 609 3.09 -44.86 -34.80
N LEU A 610 2.75 -46.03 -34.25
CA LEU A 610 1.91 -46.15 -33.06
C LEU A 610 2.57 -45.58 -31.80
N ALA A 611 3.88 -45.77 -31.66
CA ALA A 611 4.66 -45.27 -30.54
C ALA A 611 4.90 -43.74 -30.59
N ALA A 612 4.87 -43.12 -31.77
CA ALA A 612 5.08 -41.68 -31.94
C ALA A 612 4.02 -40.81 -31.25
N TYR A 613 4.45 -39.71 -30.63
CA TYR A 613 3.57 -38.72 -29.98
C TYR A 613 3.11 -37.64 -30.97
N GLN A 614 1.86 -37.19 -30.83
CA GLN A 614 1.37 -36.03 -31.59
C GLN A 614 1.89 -34.73 -30.96
N TRP A 615 2.11 -33.70 -31.79
CA TRP A 615 2.71 -32.43 -31.35
C TRP A 615 1.95 -31.74 -30.21
N TRP A 616 0.61 -31.76 -30.25
CA TRP A 616 -0.24 -31.12 -29.23
C TRP A 616 -0.10 -31.79 -27.86
N GLU A 617 0.25 -33.07 -27.79
CA GLU A 617 0.46 -33.79 -26.52
C GLU A 617 1.66 -33.21 -25.77
N GLY A 618 2.71 -32.88 -26.51
CA GLY A 618 3.89 -32.19 -26.01
C GLY A 618 3.59 -30.75 -25.61
N SER A 619 2.79 -30.02 -26.40
CA SER A 619 2.39 -28.64 -26.07
C SER A 619 1.57 -28.56 -24.78
N ILE A 620 0.61 -29.46 -24.56
CA ILE A 620 -0.15 -29.54 -23.30
C ILE A 620 0.79 -29.82 -22.12
N TYR A 621 1.73 -30.75 -22.29
CA TYR A 621 2.73 -31.03 -21.26
C TYR A 621 3.58 -29.79 -20.94
N SER A 622 4.09 -29.07 -21.94
CA SER A 622 4.86 -27.84 -21.74
C SER A 622 4.08 -26.76 -20.99
N ILE A 623 2.79 -26.57 -21.33
CA ILE A 623 1.91 -25.62 -20.64
C ILE A 623 1.69 -26.05 -19.18
N LEU A 624 1.36 -27.33 -18.96
CA LEU A 624 1.15 -27.87 -17.61
C LEU A 624 2.44 -27.85 -16.78
N CYS A 625 3.62 -28.04 -17.36
CA CYS A 625 4.89 -27.96 -16.64
C CYS A 625 5.10 -26.58 -16.01
N ILE A 626 4.62 -25.51 -16.66
CA ILE A 626 4.71 -24.13 -16.16
C ILE A 626 3.60 -23.85 -15.13
N LEU A 627 2.36 -24.27 -15.42
CA LEU A 627 1.20 -23.94 -14.59
C LEU A 627 1.01 -24.85 -13.36
N ALA A 628 1.28 -26.15 -13.51
CA ALA A 628 0.99 -27.19 -12.54
C ALA A 628 1.84 -28.46 -12.77
N TYR A 629 3.10 -28.44 -12.33
CA TYR A 629 4.05 -29.55 -12.51
C TYR A 629 3.51 -30.96 -12.12
N PRO A 630 2.75 -31.14 -11.02
CA PRO A 630 2.15 -32.44 -10.69
C PRO A 630 1.19 -32.98 -11.74
N LEU A 631 0.40 -32.08 -12.33
CA LEU A 631 -0.53 -32.41 -13.42
C LEU A 631 0.23 -32.70 -14.71
N ALA A 632 1.35 -32.03 -14.95
CA ALA A 632 2.21 -32.31 -16.09
C ALA A 632 2.81 -33.73 -16.00
N TRP A 633 3.32 -34.11 -14.83
CA TRP A 633 3.86 -35.45 -14.61
C TRP A 633 2.78 -36.53 -14.75
N SER A 634 1.60 -36.33 -14.14
CA SER A 634 0.50 -37.29 -14.25
C SER A 634 -0.02 -37.41 -15.68
N TRP A 635 -0.10 -36.30 -16.43
CA TRP A 635 -0.42 -36.27 -17.85
C TRP A 635 0.57 -37.09 -18.68
N GLN A 636 1.87 -36.88 -18.47
CA GLN A 636 2.92 -37.62 -19.17
C GLN A 636 2.83 -39.12 -18.89
N GLN A 637 2.65 -39.51 -17.63
CA GLN A 637 2.50 -40.92 -17.25
C GLN A 637 1.23 -41.55 -17.84
N TRP A 638 0.11 -40.81 -17.85
CA TRP A 638 -1.14 -41.26 -18.46
C TRP A 638 -0.99 -41.48 -19.98
N ARG A 639 -0.34 -40.56 -20.70
CA ARG A 639 -0.06 -40.72 -22.14
C ARG A 639 0.84 -41.93 -22.41
N ARG A 640 1.89 -42.14 -21.63
CA ARG A 640 2.78 -43.31 -21.73
C ARG A 640 2.03 -44.63 -21.52
N ARG A 641 1.17 -44.70 -20.50
CA ARG A 641 0.32 -45.89 -20.25
C ARG A 641 -0.61 -46.18 -21.41
N LYS A 642 -1.28 -45.14 -21.94
CA LYS A 642 -2.19 -45.27 -23.08
C LYS A 642 -1.46 -45.77 -24.33
N LYS A 643 -0.22 -45.30 -24.58
CA LYS A 643 0.62 -45.79 -25.69
C LYS A 643 1.04 -47.25 -25.51
N LEU A 644 1.49 -47.64 -24.31
CA LEU A 644 1.80 -49.03 -24.03
C LEU A 644 0.58 -49.95 -24.18
N GLN A 645 -0.59 -49.53 -23.71
CA GLN A 645 -1.84 -50.27 -23.89
C GLN A 645 -2.17 -50.48 -25.36
N ARG A 646 -2.10 -49.42 -26.18
CA ARG A 646 -2.30 -49.53 -27.63
C ARG A 646 -1.28 -50.45 -28.30
N LEU A 647 0.00 -50.37 -27.94
CA LEU A 647 1.02 -51.27 -28.48
C LEU A 647 0.76 -52.75 -28.10
N ARG A 648 0.27 -53.00 -26.88
CA ARG A 648 -0.13 -54.34 -26.43
C ARG A 648 -1.36 -54.86 -27.15
N GLU A 649 -2.39 -54.02 -27.33
CA GLU A 649 -3.61 -54.36 -28.07
C GLU A 649 -3.29 -54.62 -29.55
N PHE A 650 -2.44 -53.79 -30.14
CA PHE A 650 -1.98 -53.97 -31.52
C PHE A 650 -1.30 -55.33 -31.72
N VAL A 651 -0.28 -55.65 -30.90
CA VAL A 651 0.46 -56.91 -31.01
C VAL A 651 -0.37 -58.13 -30.62
N ARG A 652 -1.37 -58.01 -29.74
CA ARG A 652 -2.16 -59.14 -29.26
C ARG A 652 -3.35 -59.48 -30.17
N SER A 653 -3.96 -58.49 -30.81
CA SER A 653 -5.26 -58.66 -31.47
C SER A 653 -5.42 -58.01 -32.83
N GLU A 654 -4.65 -56.97 -33.18
CA GLU A 654 -4.82 -56.26 -34.46
C GLU A 654 -3.82 -56.72 -35.53
N TYR A 655 -2.64 -57.17 -35.12
CA TYR A 655 -1.58 -57.60 -36.03
C TYR A 655 -1.61 -59.10 -36.28
N ASP A 656 -1.66 -59.53 -37.54
CA ASP A 656 -1.77 -60.94 -37.96
C ASP A 656 -0.49 -61.79 -37.74
N HIS A 657 0.49 -61.29 -36.98
CA HIS A 657 1.80 -61.92 -36.76
C HIS A 657 2.53 -62.35 -38.05
N SER A 658 2.21 -61.71 -39.19
CA SER A 658 2.68 -62.09 -40.53
C SER A 658 4.21 -62.13 -40.69
N CYS A 659 4.93 -61.45 -39.79
CA CYS A 659 6.38 -61.47 -39.73
C CYS A 659 6.96 -62.80 -39.22
N LEU A 660 6.20 -63.63 -38.48
CA LEU A 660 6.65 -64.93 -37.99
C LEU A 660 6.53 -66.00 -39.08
N ARG A 661 7.53 -66.89 -39.19
CA ARG A 661 7.54 -67.99 -40.16
C ARG A 661 6.57 -69.11 -39.75
N SER A 662 6.46 -69.43 -38.47
CA SER A 662 5.55 -70.46 -37.94
C SER A 662 4.09 -70.18 -38.31
N CYS A 663 3.38 -71.21 -38.76
CA CYS A 663 1.96 -71.11 -39.07
C CYS A 663 1.12 -71.13 -37.78
N ARG A 664 1.57 -71.88 -36.75
CA ARG A 664 0.86 -71.99 -35.48
C ARG A 664 0.87 -70.68 -34.70
N SER A 665 2.04 -70.02 -34.63
CA SER A 665 2.21 -68.73 -33.95
C SER A 665 1.31 -67.65 -34.56
N ARG A 666 1.21 -67.63 -35.90
CA ARG A 666 0.29 -66.78 -36.66
C ARG A 666 -1.18 -67.06 -36.37
N ALA A 667 -1.58 -68.34 -36.35
CA ALA A 667 -2.98 -68.72 -36.15
C ALA A 667 -3.49 -68.49 -34.71
N LEU A 668 -2.63 -68.67 -33.71
CA LEU A 668 -2.99 -68.53 -32.30
C LEU A 668 -2.75 -67.11 -31.74
N TYR A 669 -2.19 -66.20 -32.53
CA TYR A 669 -1.71 -64.89 -32.04
C TYR A 669 -0.74 -65.06 -30.85
N GLU A 670 0.10 -66.09 -30.94
CA GLU A 670 1.07 -66.49 -29.92
C GLU A 670 2.47 -66.39 -30.53
N GLY A 671 3.38 -65.58 -29.98
CA GLY A 671 4.74 -65.49 -30.52
C GLY A 671 5.42 -64.13 -30.32
N LEU A 672 4.63 -63.07 -30.09
CA LEU A 672 5.13 -61.73 -29.79
C LEU A 672 4.47 -61.20 -28.52
N LYS A 673 5.25 -60.57 -27.64
CA LYS A 673 4.73 -59.95 -26.41
C LYS A 673 5.42 -58.61 -26.15
N VAL A 674 4.62 -57.56 -25.96
CA VAL A 674 5.14 -56.23 -25.61
C VAL A 674 5.02 -55.97 -24.11
N THR A 675 6.16 -55.69 -23.51
CA THR A 675 6.32 -55.44 -22.08
C THR A 675 7.14 -54.20 -21.86
N ALA A 676 7.02 -53.60 -20.68
CA ALA A 676 7.72 -52.38 -20.33
C ALA A 676 7.99 -52.35 -18.84
N THR A 677 9.02 -51.60 -18.47
CA THR A 677 9.36 -51.37 -17.06
C THR A 677 8.26 -50.57 -16.36
N PRO A 678 8.13 -50.69 -15.02
CA PRO A 678 7.11 -49.96 -14.25
C PRO A 678 7.16 -48.44 -14.41
N ASP A 679 8.31 -47.91 -14.84
CA ASP A 679 8.60 -46.48 -15.01
C ASP A 679 8.19 -45.98 -16.38
N LEU A 680 7.83 -46.92 -17.28
CA LEU A 680 7.44 -46.68 -18.66
C LEU A 680 8.52 -45.94 -19.46
N MET A 681 9.78 -46.02 -19.02
CA MET A 681 10.93 -45.43 -19.71
C MET A 681 11.55 -46.41 -20.72
N LEU A 682 11.52 -47.71 -20.42
CA LEU A 682 12.07 -48.77 -21.27
C LEU A 682 10.96 -49.77 -21.62
N GLY A 683 10.76 -49.99 -22.92
CA GLY A 683 9.91 -51.05 -23.46
C GLY A 683 10.77 -52.14 -24.11
N TYR A 684 10.22 -53.35 -24.23
CA TYR A 684 10.82 -54.44 -24.98
C TYR A 684 9.75 -55.35 -25.61
N LEU A 685 10.13 -55.99 -26.70
CA LEU A 685 9.37 -56.96 -27.47
C LEU A 685 10.03 -58.33 -27.33
N ASP A 686 9.32 -59.28 -26.72
CA ASP A 686 9.78 -60.65 -26.52
C ASP A 686 9.23 -61.56 -27.64
N PHE A 687 10.11 -62.39 -28.22
CA PHE A 687 9.78 -63.36 -29.26
C PHE A 687 9.71 -64.78 -28.67
N PHE A 688 8.66 -65.53 -29.00
CA PHE A 688 8.43 -66.90 -28.56
C PHE A 688 8.28 -67.84 -29.76
N LEU A 689 8.78 -69.08 -29.62
CA LEU A 689 8.64 -70.13 -30.63
C LEU A 689 7.22 -70.70 -30.64
N GLY A 690 6.69 -70.87 -31.86
CA GLY A 690 5.55 -71.74 -32.07
C GLY A 690 5.94 -73.21 -31.81
N GLY A 691 5.03 -74.01 -31.26
CA GLY A 691 5.28 -75.43 -31.00
C GLY A 691 5.66 -76.25 -32.25
N ASP A 692 5.39 -75.72 -33.45
CA ASP A 692 5.76 -76.26 -34.77
C ASP A 692 7.24 -76.02 -35.17
N GLU A 693 7.95 -75.13 -34.48
CA GLU A 693 9.35 -74.75 -34.76
C GLU A 693 10.38 -75.34 -33.77
N LYS A 694 9.98 -76.25 -32.87
CA LYS A 694 10.90 -76.87 -31.88
C LYS A 694 12.00 -77.71 -32.57
N ARG A 695 13.19 -77.14 -32.73
CA ARG A 695 14.43 -77.81 -33.18
C ARG A 695 15.35 -78.07 -31.98
N PRO A 696 16.26 -79.06 -32.00
CA PRO A 696 17.21 -79.24 -30.88
C PRO A 696 18.12 -78.02 -30.63
N ASP A 697 18.29 -77.16 -31.65
CA ASP A 697 19.07 -75.92 -31.57
C ASP A 697 18.25 -74.67 -31.14
N LEU A 698 16.91 -74.75 -31.13
CA LEU A 698 16.00 -73.66 -30.76
C LEU A 698 14.95 -74.12 -29.72
N PRO A 699 14.80 -73.45 -28.56
CA PRO A 699 15.40 -72.17 -28.20
C PRO A 699 16.89 -72.29 -27.84
N PRO A 700 17.70 -71.25 -28.11
CA PRO A 700 19.13 -71.28 -27.77
C PRO A 700 19.31 -71.43 -26.26
N ARG A 701 20.19 -72.35 -25.84
CA ARG A 701 20.58 -72.51 -24.42
C ARG A 701 21.21 -71.21 -23.93
N LEU A 702 21.11 -70.91 -22.63
CA LEU A 702 21.64 -69.65 -22.07
C LEU A 702 23.08 -69.35 -22.51
N ARG A 703 23.97 -70.36 -22.55
CA ARG A 703 25.37 -70.20 -22.99
C ARG A 703 25.51 -69.74 -24.45
N GLN A 704 24.60 -70.12 -25.33
CA GLN A 704 24.58 -69.70 -26.74
C GLN A 704 24.02 -68.28 -26.93
N ARG A 705 23.35 -67.73 -25.91
CA ARG A 705 22.83 -66.35 -25.90
C ARG A 705 23.86 -65.32 -25.45
N PHE A 706 25.00 -65.74 -24.92
CA PHE A 706 26.05 -64.82 -24.50
C PHE A 706 26.87 -64.31 -25.70
N PRO A 707 27.23 -63.02 -25.74
CA PRO A 707 26.94 -61.98 -24.74
C PRO A 707 25.48 -61.50 -24.78
N MET A 708 24.84 -61.37 -23.61
CA MET A 708 23.47 -60.90 -23.45
C MET A 708 23.46 -59.48 -22.87
N SER A 709 22.77 -58.54 -23.53
CA SER A 709 22.60 -57.16 -23.06
C SER A 709 21.34 -57.00 -22.20
N LEU A 710 21.49 -56.47 -20.99
CA LEU A 710 20.40 -56.14 -20.07
C LEU A 710 20.36 -54.62 -19.85
N ILE A 711 19.36 -53.95 -20.40
CA ILE A 711 19.27 -52.48 -20.36
C ILE A 711 18.59 -52.02 -19.06
N PHE A 712 19.10 -50.96 -18.45
CA PHE A 712 18.48 -50.31 -17.31
C PHE A 712 17.24 -49.50 -17.73
N GLY A 713 16.17 -49.61 -16.96
CA GLY A 713 15.08 -48.67 -16.97
C GLY A 713 15.45 -47.39 -16.23
N GLY A 714 14.75 -46.30 -16.54
CA GLY A 714 15.00 -44.98 -15.93
C GLY A 714 16.08 -44.19 -16.64
N ASP A 715 16.21 -42.91 -16.27
CA ASP A 715 17.18 -41.97 -16.84
C ASP A 715 18.13 -41.37 -15.79
N GLY A 716 18.06 -41.85 -14.55
CA GLY A 716 18.85 -41.34 -13.42
C GLY A 716 18.35 -40.00 -12.87
N SER A 717 17.13 -39.60 -13.23
CA SER A 717 16.45 -38.45 -12.63
C SER A 717 15.92 -38.79 -11.23
N TYR A 718 15.60 -37.76 -10.44
CA TYR A 718 15.03 -37.94 -9.11
C TYR A 718 13.68 -38.68 -9.13
N MET A 719 12.90 -38.58 -10.22
CA MET A 719 11.61 -39.26 -10.39
C MET A 719 11.72 -40.68 -10.98
N ALA A 720 12.79 -40.97 -11.73
CA ALA A 720 13.00 -42.24 -12.41
C ALA A 720 14.49 -42.67 -12.28
N PRO A 721 14.88 -43.20 -11.11
CA PRO A 721 16.24 -43.71 -10.91
C PRO A 721 16.54 -44.88 -11.85
N PHE A 722 17.83 -45.15 -12.08
CA PHE A 722 18.20 -46.33 -12.85
C PHE A 722 17.80 -47.61 -12.09
N SER A 723 17.19 -48.55 -12.80
CA SER A 723 16.82 -49.85 -12.25
C SER A 723 16.89 -50.95 -13.30
N LEU A 724 17.34 -52.13 -12.89
CA LEU A 724 17.24 -53.36 -13.66
C LEU A 724 15.93 -54.06 -13.29
N HIS A 725 15.03 -54.21 -14.26
CA HIS A 725 13.78 -54.94 -14.10
C HIS A 725 13.99 -56.42 -14.40
N SER A 726 13.66 -57.29 -13.45
CA SER A 726 13.77 -58.74 -13.60
C SER A 726 12.38 -59.35 -13.74
N ASP A 727 11.99 -59.64 -14.98
CA ASP A 727 10.74 -60.36 -15.29
C ASP A 727 10.84 -61.85 -15.02
N SER A 728 9.71 -62.55 -14.99
CA SER A 728 9.65 -64.03 -14.94
C SER A 728 10.44 -64.71 -16.07
N VAL A 729 10.51 -64.10 -17.25
CA VAL A 729 11.32 -64.60 -18.37
C VAL A 729 12.81 -64.49 -18.06
N LEU A 730 13.27 -63.35 -17.53
CA LEU A 730 14.68 -63.14 -17.23
C LEU A 730 15.13 -64.00 -16.03
N THR A 731 14.28 -64.14 -15.01
CA THR A 731 14.57 -65.02 -13.86
C THR A 731 14.64 -66.48 -14.27
N SER A 732 13.72 -66.95 -15.12
CA SER A 732 13.72 -68.33 -15.67
C SER A 732 14.93 -68.60 -16.58
N LEU A 733 15.36 -67.60 -17.36
CA LEU A 733 16.59 -67.71 -18.16
C LEU A 733 17.83 -67.77 -17.28
N MET A 734 17.94 -66.88 -16.29
CA MET A 734 19.09 -66.83 -15.39
C MET A 734 19.15 -68.03 -14.44
N SER A 735 18.00 -68.64 -14.11
CA SER A 735 17.96 -69.87 -13.31
C SER A 735 18.65 -71.07 -13.96
N GLN A 736 18.93 -71.00 -15.26
CA GLN A 736 19.73 -72.02 -15.97
C GLN A 736 21.23 -71.93 -15.65
N ALA A 737 21.72 -70.81 -15.12
CA ALA A 737 23.13 -70.64 -14.71
C ALA A 737 23.32 -70.37 -13.21
N VAL A 738 22.37 -69.70 -12.54
CA VAL A 738 22.52 -69.22 -11.17
C VAL A 738 21.24 -69.51 -10.38
N GLN A 739 21.32 -69.87 -9.10
CA GLN A 739 20.11 -70.11 -8.30
C GLN A 739 19.20 -68.85 -8.26
N PRO A 740 17.86 -69.00 -8.35
CA PRO A 740 16.94 -67.85 -8.43
C PRO A 740 17.12 -66.81 -7.32
N TRP A 741 17.36 -67.25 -6.07
CA TRP A 741 17.54 -66.35 -4.94
C TRP A 741 18.82 -65.49 -5.06
N ILE A 742 19.93 -66.05 -5.59
CA ILE A 742 21.18 -65.31 -5.84
C ILE A 742 20.94 -64.22 -6.89
N TRP A 743 20.21 -64.55 -7.96
CA TRP A 743 19.85 -63.57 -8.99
C TRP A 743 18.93 -62.46 -8.44
N HIS A 744 17.89 -62.82 -7.70
CA HIS A 744 17.00 -61.84 -7.07
C HIS A 744 17.75 -60.93 -6.08
N ARG A 745 18.66 -61.49 -5.26
CA ARG A 745 19.49 -60.73 -4.33
C ARG A 745 20.46 -59.79 -5.05
N LEU A 746 21.07 -60.25 -6.14
CA LEU A 746 21.95 -59.45 -6.99
C LEU A 746 21.20 -58.28 -7.62
N VAL A 747 20.02 -58.52 -8.18
CA VAL A 747 19.18 -57.46 -8.78
C VAL A 747 18.75 -56.44 -7.71
N ALA A 748 18.39 -56.88 -6.51
CA ALA A 748 18.08 -55.99 -5.39
C ALA A 748 19.29 -55.15 -4.95
N GLY A 749 20.47 -55.78 -4.82
CA GLY A 749 21.77 -55.14 -4.58
C GLY A 749 22.12 -54.08 -5.61
N LEU A 750 22.02 -54.44 -6.88
CA LEU A 750 22.33 -53.54 -7.98
C LEU A 750 21.35 -52.36 -8.01
N ASN A 751 20.04 -52.61 -7.88
CA ASN A 751 19.03 -51.55 -7.86
C ASN A 751 19.24 -50.57 -6.68
N ALA A 752 19.69 -51.07 -5.52
CA ALA A 752 20.03 -50.22 -4.37
C ALA A 752 21.21 -49.28 -4.65
N GLN A 753 22.21 -49.73 -5.42
CA GLN A 753 23.35 -48.89 -5.85
C GLN A 753 22.98 -47.96 -7.02
N LEU A 754 22.25 -48.46 -8.02
CA LEU A 754 21.77 -47.68 -9.18
C LEU A 754 20.85 -46.53 -8.77
N ARG A 755 20.09 -46.69 -7.67
CA ARG A 755 19.29 -45.62 -7.08
C ARG A 755 20.09 -44.37 -6.68
N LEU A 756 21.37 -44.52 -6.35
CA LEU A 756 22.25 -43.42 -5.95
C LEU A 756 22.90 -42.70 -7.15
N VAL A 757 22.75 -43.25 -8.36
CA VAL A 757 23.31 -42.69 -9.59
C VAL A 757 22.51 -41.48 -10.03
N ARG A 758 23.20 -40.37 -10.34
CA ARG A 758 22.57 -39.08 -10.65
C ARG A 758 22.90 -38.60 -12.05
N ARG A 759 21.85 -38.28 -12.81
CA ARG A 759 21.96 -37.56 -14.08
C ARG A 759 22.64 -36.20 -13.86
N GLY A 760 23.65 -35.86 -14.68
CA GLY A 760 24.46 -34.63 -14.54
C GLY A 760 25.73 -34.77 -13.69
N ASN A 761 25.90 -35.89 -12.98
CA ASN A 761 27.17 -36.27 -12.34
C ASN A 761 27.45 -37.78 -12.45
N LEU A 762 27.20 -38.36 -13.63
CA LEU A 762 27.29 -39.80 -13.88
C LEU A 762 28.69 -40.34 -13.58
N LYS A 763 29.72 -39.55 -13.88
CA LYS A 763 31.14 -39.92 -13.69
C LYS A 763 31.49 -40.27 -12.24
N ALA A 764 30.99 -39.47 -11.29
CA ALA A 764 31.28 -39.69 -9.87
C ALA A 764 30.38 -40.77 -9.27
N THR A 765 29.14 -40.88 -9.73
CA THR A 765 28.15 -41.77 -9.10
C THR A 765 28.12 -43.19 -9.64
N PHE A 766 28.66 -43.46 -10.84
CA PHE A 766 28.82 -44.83 -11.36
C PHE A 766 30.06 -45.55 -10.84
N LEU A 767 31.08 -44.81 -10.36
CA LEU A 767 32.29 -45.42 -9.81
C LEU A 767 32.01 -46.37 -8.61
N PRO A 768 31.13 -46.01 -7.64
CA PRO A 768 30.70 -46.95 -6.60
C PRO A 768 29.98 -48.20 -7.14
N VAL A 769 29.24 -48.08 -8.24
CA VAL A 769 28.52 -49.21 -8.86
C VAL A 769 29.52 -50.18 -9.49
N LEU A 770 30.52 -49.66 -10.21
CA LEU A 770 31.61 -50.47 -10.78
C LEU A 770 32.38 -51.22 -9.69
N ASN A 771 32.79 -50.53 -8.63
CA ASN A 771 33.47 -51.16 -7.50
C ASN A 771 32.58 -52.23 -6.82
N TRP A 772 31.27 -52.00 -6.72
CA TRP A 772 30.34 -52.98 -6.17
C TRP A 772 30.19 -54.21 -7.06
N LEU A 773 30.13 -54.04 -8.40
CA LEU A 773 30.11 -55.15 -9.34
C LEU A 773 31.37 -56.01 -9.22
N GLU A 774 32.56 -55.39 -9.18
CA GLU A 774 33.85 -56.09 -9.04
C GLU A 774 34.00 -56.83 -7.69
N THR A 775 33.47 -56.28 -6.61
CA THR A 775 33.67 -56.82 -5.25
C THR A 775 32.58 -57.77 -4.77
N HIS A 776 31.32 -57.57 -5.18
CA HIS A 776 30.17 -58.34 -4.70
C HIS A 776 29.57 -59.26 -5.77
N ALA A 777 29.40 -58.78 -7.01
CA ALA A 777 28.71 -59.51 -8.07
C ALA A 777 29.62 -60.51 -8.80
N ASP A 778 30.76 -60.05 -9.33
CA ASP A 778 31.68 -60.86 -10.12
C ASP A 778 32.24 -62.08 -9.36
N PRO A 779 32.65 -61.98 -8.08
CA PRO A 779 33.12 -63.16 -7.33
C PRO A 779 32.04 -64.22 -7.12
N ALA A 780 30.79 -63.80 -6.89
CA ALA A 780 29.66 -64.72 -6.65
C ALA A 780 29.17 -65.37 -7.96
N LEU A 781 29.16 -64.63 -9.07
CA LEU A 781 28.77 -65.13 -10.38
C LEU A 781 29.88 -65.96 -11.06
N GLY A 782 31.14 -65.63 -10.77
CA GLY A 782 32.32 -66.33 -11.29
C GLY A 782 32.37 -67.81 -10.90
N VAL A 783 31.84 -68.16 -9.71
CA VAL A 783 31.68 -69.57 -9.26
C VAL A 783 30.81 -70.37 -10.24
N ASN A 784 29.88 -69.71 -10.94
CA ASN A 784 28.97 -70.32 -11.91
C ASN A 784 29.42 -70.08 -13.37
N GLY A 785 30.63 -69.55 -13.60
CA GLY A 785 31.20 -69.29 -14.93
C GLY A 785 30.58 -68.11 -15.68
N VAL A 786 29.92 -67.18 -14.98
CA VAL A 786 29.26 -65.99 -15.55
C VAL A 786 29.91 -64.73 -15.02
N ARG A 787 30.12 -63.73 -15.89
CA ARG A 787 30.64 -62.40 -15.54
C ARG A 787 29.75 -61.29 -16.07
N VAL A 788 29.72 -60.16 -15.37
CA VAL A 788 28.81 -59.05 -15.66
C VAL A 788 29.55 -57.72 -15.66
N ASP A 789 29.62 -57.09 -16.83
CA ASP A 789 30.23 -55.77 -16.98
C ASP A 789 29.18 -54.70 -17.23
N LEU A 790 29.43 -53.48 -16.74
CA LEU A 790 28.63 -52.30 -17.08
C LEU A 790 28.94 -51.88 -18.52
N ALA A 791 27.92 -51.57 -19.32
CA ALA A 791 28.10 -51.12 -20.69
C ALA A 791 27.13 -49.98 -21.06
N TRP A 792 27.48 -49.24 -22.10
CA TRP A 792 26.59 -48.33 -22.79
C TRP A 792 26.24 -48.90 -24.16
N PHE A 793 24.98 -48.76 -24.54
CA PHE A 793 24.39 -49.24 -25.79
C PHE A 793 23.99 -48.05 -26.67
N GLN A 794 24.07 -48.25 -27.99
CA GLN A 794 23.82 -47.32 -29.10
C GLN A 794 23.22 -45.94 -28.73
N ALA A 795 23.94 -44.87 -29.08
CA ALA A 795 23.49 -43.50 -28.85
C ALA A 795 22.42 -43.10 -29.88
N THR A 796 21.31 -42.51 -29.42
CA THR A 796 20.25 -41.99 -30.30
C THR A 796 20.67 -40.68 -30.98
N ALA A 797 19.91 -40.24 -32.00
CA ALA A 797 20.18 -39.00 -32.75
C ALA A 797 20.24 -37.73 -31.87
N LEU A 798 19.56 -37.74 -30.72
CA LEU A 798 19.56 -36.64 -29.72
C LEU A 798 20.66 -36.78 -28.65
N GLY A 799 21.49 -37.83 -28.74
CA GLY A 799 22.63 -38.08 -27.86
C GLY A 799 22.26 -38.75 -26.53
N TYR A 800 21.11 -39.43 -26.44
CA TYR A 800 20.78 -40.28 -25.30
C TYR A 800 21.52 -41.62 -25.44
N CYS A 801 22.27 -42.00 -24.39
CA CYS A 801 22.95 -43.29 -24.31
C CYS A 801 22.16 -44.22 -23.38
N GLN A 802 21.78 -45.40 -23.87
CA GLN A 802 21.19 -46.43 -23.02
C GLN A 802 22.29 -47.10 -22.20
N LEU A 803 22.08 -47.24 -20.90
CA LEU A 803 23.04 -47.86 -19.98
C LEU A 803 22.49 -49.22 -19.54
N GLY A 804 23.36 -50.18 -19.31
CA GLY A 804 22.95 -51.50 -18.85
C GLY A 804 24.13 -52.40 -18.53
N LEU A 805 23.87 -53.70 -18.42
CA LEU A 805 24.87 -54.73 -18.18
C LEU A 805 25.04 -55.61 -19.40
N VAL A 806 26.26 -56.09 -19.62
CA VAL A 806 26.57 -57.18 -20.54
C VAL A 806 26.94 -58.40 -19.72
N VAL A 807 26.19 -59.47 -19.90
CA VAL A 807 26.45 -60.76 -19.25
C VAL A 807 27.12 -61.68 -20.26
N TYR A 808 28.24 -62.30 -19.88
CA TYR A 808 28.97 -63.23 -20.73
C TYR A 808 29.64 -64.34 -19.92
N THR A 809 29.99 -65.44 -20.58
CA THR A 809 30.69 -66.57 -19.95
C THR A 809 32.19 -66.39 -19.93
N VAL A 810 32.81 -66.73 -18.80
CA VAL A 810 34.27 -66.83 -18.67
C VAL A 810 34.66 -68.29 -18.89
N GLU A 811 35.24 -68.63 -20.04
CA GLU A 811 35.77 -69.99 -20.27
C GLU A 811 37.16 -70.13 -19.62
N GLY A 812 37.24 -70.96 -18.58
CA GLY A 812 38.49 -71.42 -17.96
C GLY A 812 38.34 -72.83 -17.36
N GLU A 813 39.05 -73.80 -17.97
CA GLU A 813 39.25 -75.24 -17.66
C GLU A 813 38.08 -76.24 -17.95
N PRO A 814 38.33 -77.35 -18.70
CA PRO A 814 37.38 -78.43 -18.90
C PRO A 814 37.48 -79.45 -17.75
N VAL A 815 36.40 -79.68 -17.00
CA VAL A 815 36.35 -80.82 -16.06
C VAL A 815 35.70 -82.01 -16.74
N THR A 816 36.51 -83.06 -16.86
CA THR A 816 36.28 -84.40 -17.40
C THR A 816 35.26 -85.22 -16.61
N ALA A 817 34.75 -86.24 -17.30
CA ALA A 817 33.88 -87.30 -16.83
C ALA A 817 34.39 -88.06 -15.58
N GLU A 818 33.38 -88.50 -14.80
CA GLU A 818 33.25 -89.74 -14.03
C GLU A 818 34.40 -90.32 -13.15
N LEU A 819 34.03 -90.44 -11.85
CA LEU A 819 34.24 -91.55 -10.90
C LEU A 819 35.61 -91.82 -10.19
N ASP A 820 35.47 -91.93 -8.86
CA ASP A 820 36.16 -92.79 -7.88
C ASP A 820 37.47 -92.39 -7.14
N GLY A 821 37.41 -92.54 -5.80
CA GLY A 821 38.54 -92.98 -4.96
C GLY A 821 39.27 -91.94 -4.09
N SER A 822 39.01 -91.95 -2.78
CA SER A 822 39.78 -91.27 -1.69
C SER A 822 41.25 -91.78 -1.52
N PRO A 823 42.09 -91.28 -0.57
CA PRO A 823 42.25 -89.94 0.04
C PRO A 823 43.71 -89.41 0.13
N ARG A 824 43.83 -88.06 0.26
CA ARG A 824 44.82 -87.24 1.01
C ARG A 824 46.37 -87.35 0.81
N ILE A 825 47.02 -86.17 0.71
CA ILE A 825 48.08 -85.57 1.58
C ILE A 825 49.21 -84.83 0.80
N LYS A 826 49.20 -83.50 0.99
CA LYS A 826 50.29 -82.50 1.21
C LYS A 826 51.50 -82.32 0.25
N ILE A 827 51.60 -81.04 -0.16
CA ILE A 827 52.77 -80.12 -0.11
C ILE A 827 53.90 -80.42 -1.12
N GLU A 828 53.96 -79.69 -2.24
CA GLU A 828 54.60 -78.37 -2.44
C GLU A 828 56.07 -78.53 -2.87
N GLN A 829 56.37 -78.25 -4.15
CA GLN A 829 57.64 -77.66 -4.58
C GLN A 829 57.56 -77.19 -6.05
N HIS A 830 57.69 -75.87 -6.21
CA HIS A 830 57.86 -75.11 -7.46
C HIS A 830 59.10 -75.57 -8.24
N SER A 831 59.09 -75.63 -9.57
CA SER A 831 59.43 -74.54 -10.52
C SER A 831 59.85 -75.16 -11.88
N PRO A 832 60.25 -74.42 -12.94
CA PRO A 832 59.49 -73.43 -13.72
C PRO A 832 59.67 -73.66 -15.24
N VAL A 833 58.61 -74.01 -15.99
CA VAL A 833 58.59 -73.88 -17.46
C VAL A 833 57.16 -73.54 -17.89
N GLN A 834 56.72 -72.29 -17.73
CA GLN A 834 55.36 -71.89 -18.11
C GLN A 834 55.20 -70.45 -18.58
N ASP A 835 56.27 -69.78 -19.02
CA ASP A 835 56.18 -68.39 -19.49
C ASP A 835 56.04 -68.23 -21.01
N MET A 836 56.16 -69.30 -21.82
CA MET A 836 55.88 -69.21 -23.27
C MET A 836 54.48 -69.71 -23.68
N LEU A 837 53.74 -70.38 -22.79
CA LEU A 837 52.35 -70.82 -23.07
C LEU A 837 51.32 -69.77 -22.61
N ALA A 838 51.64 -69.00 -21.57
CA ALA A 838 50.78 -67.97 -21.00
C ALA A 838 50.56 -66.78 -21.96
N ASP A 839 51.59 -66.32 -22.68
CA ASP A 839 51.47 -65.19 -23.62
C ASP A 839 50.69 -65.55 -24.91
N ALA A 840 50.75 -66.81 -25.34
CA ALA A 840 49.93 -67.33 -26.43
C ALA A 840 48.45 -67.50 -26.03
N GLN A 841 48.18 -67.83 -24.76
CA GLN A 841 46.83 -67.85 -24.18
C GLN A 841 46.28 -66.44 -23.91
N LEU A 842 47.12 -65.51 -23.46
CA LEU A 842 46.74 -64.12 -23.18
C LEU A 842 46.44 -63.34 -24.47
N SER A 843 47.20 -63.56 -25.54
CA SER A 843 46.95 -62.97 -26.86
C SER A 843 45.70 -63.56 -27.53
N ARG A 844 45.45 -64.87 -27.39
CA ARG A 844 44.24 -65.54 -27.91
C ARG A 844 42.98 -65.16 -27.11
N SER A 845 43.13 -64.90 -25.80
CA SER A 845 42.10 -64.32 -24.92
C SER A 845 41.79 -62.87 -25.31
N ARG A 846 42.80 -62.02 -25.52
CA ARG A 846 42.60 -60.63 -26.00
C ARG A 846 41.97 -60.53 -27.39
N ILE A 847 42.30 -61.45 -28.30
CA ILE A 847 41.70 -61.52 -29.65
C ILE A 847 40.25 -62.05 -29.58
N LYS A 848 39.95 -63.04 -28.72
CA LYS A 848 38.58 -63.50 -28.44
C LYS A 848 37.76 -62.42 -27.73
N ASP A 849 38.30 -61.70 -26.77
CA ASP A 849 37.66 -60.56 -26.10
C ASP A 849 37.38 -59.40 -27.07
N ALA A 850 38.25 -59.18 -28.06
CA ALA A 850 38.03 -58.21 -29.12
C ALA A 850 36.96 -58.68 -30.14
N LEU A 851 36.87 -59.99 -30.39
CA LEU A 851 35.83 -60.60 -31.23
C LEU A 851 34.46 -60.61 -30.53
N MET A 852 34.43 -60.88 -29.22
CA MET A 852 33.23 -60.81 -28.36
C MET A 852 32.76 -59.35 -28.20
N ARG A 853 33.69 -58.39 -28.09
CA ARG A 853 33.39 -56.94 -28.13
C ARG A 853 32.80 -56.46 -29.46
N LYS A 854 33.14 -57.09 -30.59
CA LYS A 854 32.52 -56.76 -31.91
C LYS A 854 31.04 -57.16 -32.01
N ARG A 855 30.57 -58.10 -31.19
CA ARG A 855 29.17 -58.58 -31.19
C ARG A 855 28.23 -57.70 -30.33
N ILE A 856 28.78 -56.76 -29.57
CA ILE A 856 28.02 -55.83 -28.72
C ILE A 856 27.75 -54.56 -29.52
N THR A 857 26.48 -54.17 -29.68
CA THR A 857 26.08 -52.87 -30.24
C THR A 857 26.29 -51.75 -29.20
N GLY A 858 27.53 -51.55 -28.76
CA GLY A 858 27.89 -50.68 -27.63
C GLY A 858 29.33 -50.82 -27.13
N GLY A 859 29.68 -50.11 -26.06
CA GLY A 859 31.00 -50.16 -25.43
C GLY A 859 30.92 -50.50 -23.93
N ILE A 860 31.87 -51.33 -23.46
CA ILE A 860 32.02 -51.66 -22.03
C ILE A 860 32.59 -50.44 -21.28
N LEU A 861 32.03 -50.16 -20.09
CA LEU A 861 32.37 -49.03 -19.23
C LEU A 861 33.34 -49.45 -18.13
N ASP A 862 34.64 -49.40 -18.42
CA ASP A 862 35.70 -49.50 -17.40
C ASP A 862 35.96 -48.15 -16.71
N SER A 863 36.63 -48.18 -15.55
CA SER A 863 37.03 -47.01 -14.76
C SER A 863 37.77 -45.92 -15.55
N THR A 864 38.46 -46.29 -16.64
CA THR A 864 39.16 -45.40 -17.57
C THR A 864 38.21 -44.79 -18.61
N THR A 865 37.35 -45.60 -19.23
CA THR A 865 36.36 -45.18 -20.24
C THR A 865 35.22 -44.34 -19.65
N LEU A 866 34.88 -44.55 -18.36
CA LEU A 866 33.87 -43.77 -17.64
C LEU A 866 34.20 -42.26 -17.61
N ARG A 867 35.50 -41.90 -17.60
CA ARG A 867 35.93 -40.49 -17.61
C ARG A 867 35.64 -39.80 -18.95
N ALA A 868 35.59 -40.57 -20.04
CA ALA A 868 35.32 -40.09 -21.40
C ALA A 868 33.82 -39.92 -21.70
N LEU A 869 32.92 -40.40 -20.84
CA LEU A 869 31.47 -40.25 -21.01
C LEU A 869 31.07 -38.75 -21.01
N LYS A 870 30.27 -38.32 -22.00
CA LYS A 870 29.81 -36.94 -22.13
C LYS A 870 28.57 -36.73 -21.25
N ASP A 871 28.69 -35.92 -20.20
CA ASP A 871 27.59 -35.58 -19.29
C ASP A 871 27.12 -34.14 -19.56
N ARG A 872 25.86 -33.95 -19.99
CA ARG A 872 25.29 -32.61 -20.20
C ARG A 872 24.77 -32.08 -18.86
N ARG A 873 25.26 -30.91 -18.44
CA ARG A 873 24.74 -30.19 -17.27
C ARG A 873 23.55 -29.34 -17.69
N ASP A 874 22.35 -29.73 -17.26
CA ASP A 874 21.10 -29.00 -17.54
C ASP A 874 20.90 -27.80 -16.60
N PHE A 875 20.03 -26.85 -16.95
CA PHE A 875 19.67 -25.68 -16.11
C PHE A 875 19.13 -26.05 -14.71
N LEU A 876 18.66 -27.30 -14.54
CA LEU A 876 18.15 -27.85 -13.28
C LEU A 876 19.24 -28.47 -12.38
N TYR A 877 20.51 -28.42 -12.77
CA TYR A 877 21.62 -28.92 -11.98
C TYR A 877 21.66 -28.43 -10.51
N PRO A 878 21.42 -27.15 -10.16
CA PRO A 878 21.41 -26.73 -8.76
C PRO A 878 20.30 -27.41 -7.94
N PHE A 879 19.14 -27.70 -8.54
CA PHE A 879 18.08 -28.47 -7.88
C PHE A 879 18.49 -29.92 -7.61
N SER A 880 19.30 -30.52 -8.49
CA SER A 880 19.84 -31.88 -8.31
C SER A 880 20.85 -32.01 -7.15
N LEU A 881 21.41 -30.90 -6.67
CA LEU A 881 22.25 -30.87 -5.46
C LEU A 881 21.40 -30.95 -4.19
N ILE A 882 20.20 -30.35 -4.22
CA ILE A 882 19.27 -30.32 -3.09
C ILE A 882 18.45 -31.61 -3.04
N LEU A 883 17.83 -31.98 -4.16
CA LEU A 883 16.94 -33.12 -4.31
C LEU A 883 17.68 -34.31 -4.94
N HIS A 884 17.89 -35.36 -4.15
CA HIS A 884 18.47 -36.59 -4.67
C HIS A 884 18.17 -37.81 -3.81
N ASN A 885 18.11 -38.96 -4.48
CA ASN A 885 17.94 -40.24 -3.79
C ASN A 885 19.15 -40.54 -2.90
N SER A 886 18.87 -40.98 -1.67
CA SER A 886 19.85 -41.18 -0.59
C SER A 886 19.62 -42.52 0.12
N LYS A 887 20.63 -43.05 0.83
CA LYS A 887 20.55 -44.35 1.51
C LYS A 887 19.49 -44.35 2.64
N PRO A 888 18.85 -45.50 2.94
CA PRO A 888 17.92 -45.64 4.06
C PRO A 888 18.63 -45.48 5.43
N VAL A 889 17.88 -45.05 6.44
CA VAL A 889 18.34 -44.74 7.82
C VAL A 889 17.67 -45.63 8.89
N GLY A 890 16.72 -46.49 8.50
CA GLY A 890 16.28 -47.64 9.31
C GLY A 890 15.29 -47.38 10.46
N HIS A 891 14.71 -46.18 10.58
CA HIS A 891 13.66 -45.88 11.57
C HIS A 891 12.33 -45.66 10.84
N GLN A 892 11.43 -46.64 10.78
CA GLN A 892 10.18 -46.51 10.01
C GLN A 892 9.04 -45.83 10.80
N ASP A 893 8.86 -46.13 12.09
CA ASP A 893 7.70 -45.64 12.87
C ASP A 893 7.78 -44.17 13.30
N LEU A 894 8.95 -43.71 13.76
CA LEU A 894 9.20 -42.31 14.11
C LEU A 894 8.99 -41.38 12.90
N VAL A 895 9.32 -41.88 11.71
CA VAL A 895 9.35 -41.08 10.49
C VAL A 895 7.94 -40.78 9.96
N GLY A 896 6.95 -41.63 10.22
CA GLY A 896 5.55 -41.35 9.87
C GLY A 896 4.95 -40.15 10.62
N LEU A 897 5.29 -40.00 11.90
CA LEU A 897 4.88 -38.85 12.72
C LEU A 897 5.63 -37.58 12.30
N VAL A 898 6.94 -37.68 12.08
CA VAL A 898 7.77 -36.57 11.59
C VAL A 898 7.23 -36.05 10.25
N ILE A 899 6.83 -36.93 9.34
CA ILE A 899 6.26 -36.52 8.05
C ILE A 899 4.90 -35.83 8.19
N SER A 900 4.05 -36.30 9.10
CA SER A 900 2.76 -35.65 9.37
C SER A 900 2.96 -34.22 9.90
N ILE A 901 3.96 -34.01 10.78
CA ILE A 901 4.36 -32.68 11.26
C ILE A 901 4.90 -31.82 10.10
N LEU A 902 5.80 -32.37 9.28
CA LEU A 902 6.40 -31.65 8.15
C LEU A 902 5.36 -31.23 7.10
N LEU A 903 4.34 -32.07 6.88
CA LEU A 903 3.25 -31.79 5.95
C LEU A 903 2.34 -30.65 6.45
N LEU A 904 2.00 -30.67 7.74
CA LEU A 904 1.20 -29.61 8.36
C LEU A 904 1.99 -28.29 8.49
N ALA A 905 3.29 -28.37 8.75
CA ALA A 905 4.18 -27.22 8.78
C ALA A 905 4.30 -26.55 7.39
N ASP A 906 4.40 -27.34 6.32
CA ASP A 906 4.35 -26.81 4.95
C ASP A 906 3.03 -26.08 4.67
N PHE A 907 1.91 -26.66 5.10
CA PHE A 907 0.59 -26.07 4.90
C PHE A 907 0.43 -24.74 5.67
N SER A 908 0.87 -24.67 6.92
CA SER A 908 0.79 -23.44 7.71
C SER A 908 1.70 -22.35 7.15
N LEU A 909 2.90 -22.70 6.66
CA LEU A 909 3.81 -21.76 5.99
C LEU A 909 3.20 -21.19 4.71
N VAL A 910 2.55 -22.04 3.90
CA VAL A 910 1.81 -21.60 2.70
C VAL A 910 0.68 -20.64 3.08
N LEU A 911 -0.08 -20.93 4.13
CA LEU A 911 -1.18 -20.06 4.57
C LEU A 911 -0.68 -18.71 5.10
N LEU A 912 0.41 -18.71 5.89
CA LEU A 912 1.02 -17.49 6.42
C LEU A 912 1.62 -16.63 5.31
N THR A 913 2.28 -17.23 4.32
CA THR A 913 2.80 -16.50 3.15
C THR A 913 1.67 -15.93 2.30
N PHE A 914 0.54 -16.63 2.16
CA PHE A 914 -0.65 -16.11 1.49
C PHE A 914 -1.25 -14.90 2.24
N LEU A 915 -1.37 -14.97 3.56
CA LEU A 915 -1.85 -13.87 4.40
C LEU A 915 -0.91 -12.66 4.34
N GLN A 916 0.40 -12.90 4.25
CA GLN A 916 1.40 -11.86 4.07
C GLN A 916 1.32 -11.23 2.67
N LEU A 917 1.08 -12.00 1.61
CA LEU A 917 0.86 -11.45 0.27
C LEU A 917 -0.44 -10.63 0.19
N TYR A 918 -1.49 -11.08 0.89
CA TYR A 918 -2.76 -10.35 1.01
C TYR A 918 -2.58 -8.99 1.70
N SER A 919 -1.71 -8.91 2.71
CA SER A 919 -1.43 -7.64 3.38
C SER A 919 -0.65 -6.65 2.51
N TYR A 920 0.06 -7.12 1.48
CA TYR A 920 0.74 -6.25 0.51
C TYR A 920 -0.21 -5.68 -0.55
N SER A 921 -0.97 -6.54 -1.25
CA SER A 921 -1.91 -6.12 -2.30
C SER A 921 -2.76 -7.29 -2.81
N MET A 922 -4.05 -7.04 -3.06
CA MET A 922 -4.92 -7.99 -3.77
C MET A 922 -4.44 -8.30 -5.20
N ALA A 923 -3.80 -7.33 -5.88
CA ALA A 923 -3.26 -7.56 -7.21
C ALA A 923 -2.04 -8.49 -7.18
N ASP A 924 -1.23 -8.43 -6.12
CA ASP A 924 -0.07 -9.31 -5.96
C ASP A 924 -0.51 -10.73 -5.59
N VAL A 925 -1.57 -10.86 -4.78
CA VAL A 925 -2.24 -12.15 -4.53
C VAL A 925 -2.76 -12.73 -5.85
N LEU A 926 -3.48 -11.94 -6.66
CA LEU A 926 -3.98 -12.39 -7.95
C LEU A 926 -2.84 -12.75 -8.89
N LEU A 927 -1.75 -11.99 -8.95
CA LEU A 927 -0.61 -12.28 -9.82
C LEU A 927 0.10 -13.58 -9.41
N VAL A 928 0.31 -13.82 -8.12
CA VAL A 928 0.87 -15.09 -7.62
C VAL A 928 -0.09 -16.25 -7.87
N LEU A 929 -1.40 -16.03 -7.68
CA LEU A 929 -2.44 -17.03 -7.90
C LEU A 929 -2.72 -17.29 -9.40
N PHE A 930 -2.44 -16.35 -10.31
CA PHE A 930 -2.63 -16.52 -11.76
C PHE A 930 -1.38 -17.04 -12.47
N VAL A 931 -0.18 -16.70 -12.00
CA VAL A 931 1.08 -17.18 -12.61
C VAL A 931 1.39 -18.62 -12.22
N LEU A 932 1.02 -19.08 -11.01
CA LEU A 932 1.22 -20.46 -10.53
C LEU A 932 0.03 -21.00 -9.71
N PRO A 933 -1.20 -21.07 -10.28
CA PRO A 933 -2.45 -21.27 -9.54
C PRO A 933 -2.57 -22.57 -8.74
N LEU A 934 -1.76 -23.59 -9.07
CA LEU A 934 -1.92 -24.93 -8.53
C LEU A 934 -0.67 -25.46 -7.83
N ALA A 935 0.49 -24.81 -7.98
CA ALA A 935 1.73 -25.27 -7.35
C ALA A 935 1.73 -25.05 -5.83
N ILE A 936 1.10 -23.99 -5.33
CA ILE A 936 1.06 -23.63 -3.90
C ILE A 936 0.05 -24.50 -3.12
N LEU A 937 -1.10 -24.84 -3.74
CA LEU A 937 -2.17 -25.62 -3.11
C LEU A 937 -2.07 -27.14 -3.33
N SER A 938 -1.46 -27.61 -4.42
CA SER A 938 -1.28 -29.04 -4.72
C SER A 938 -0.33 -29.87 -3.82
N PRO A 939 0.67 -29.31 -3.09
CA PRO A 939 1.60 -30.12 -2.30
C PRO A 939 0.88 -30.82 -1.14
N PHE A 940 -0.11 -30.16 -0.54
CA PHE A 940 -0.86 -30.69 0.60
C PHE A 940 -1.76 -31.88 0.23
N PRO A 941 -2.61 -31.82 -0.82
CA PRO A 941 -3.34 -32.99 -1.32
C PRO A 941 -2.43 -34.13 -1.78
N ALA A 942 -1.29 -33.82 -2.43
CA ALA A 942 -0.33 -34.84 -2.86
C ALA A 942 0.30 -35.56 -1.65
N GLY A 943 0.70 -34.82 -0.62
CA GLY A 943 1.24 -35.37 0.62
C GLY A 943 0.22 -36.19 1.40
N ILE A 944 -1.04 -35.74 1.48
CA ILE A 944 -2.12 -36.50 2.14
C ILE A 944 -2.41 -37.80 1.40
N ASN A 945 -2.51 -37.75 0.07
CA ASN A 945 -2.71 -38.95 -0.73
C ASN A 945 -1.56 -39.95 -0.52
N ALA A 946 -0.31 -39.49 -0.43
CA ALA A 946 0.84 -40.33 -0.12
C ALA A 946 0.81 -40.90 1.31
N LEU A 947 0.27 -40.17 2.28
CA LEU A 947 0.17 -40.59 3.68
C LEU A 947 -0.86 -41.72 3.87
N PHE A 948 -2.00 -41.66 3.15
CA PHE A 948 -3.11 -42.60 3.31
C PHE A 948 -3.11 -43.80 2.34
N SER A 949 -2.28 -43.80 1.29
CA SER A 949 -2.22 -44.88 0.30
C SER A 949 -1.24 -46.01 0.64
N HIS A 950 -0.82 -46.12 1.90
CA HIS A 950 0.13 -47.12 2.36
C HIS A 950 -0.44 -48.54 2.21
N GLY A 951 0.25 -49.40 1.45
CA GLY A 951 -0.02 -50.83 1.37
C GLY A 951 1.24 -51.60 0.94
N PRO A 952 1.51 -52.80 1.50
CA PRO A 952 2.75 -53.54 1.27
C PRO A 952 2.99 -53.90 -0.21
N ARG A 953 1.93 -53.98 -1.02
CA ARG A 953 2.00 -54.35 -2.45
C ARG A 953 2.26 -53.18 -3.44
N ARG A 954 2.41 -51.92 -2.98
CA ARG A 954 2.55 -50.73 -3.86
C ARG A 954 3.69 -49.75 -3.49
N SER A 955 4.74 -50.21 -2.81
CA SER A 955 5.83 -49.37 -2.27
C SER A 955 6.54 -48.46 -3.29
N ALA A 956 6.87 -48.96 -4.49
CA ALA A 956 7.58 -48.19 -5.51
C ALA A 956 6.76 -47.04 -6.15
N GLY A 957 5.43 -47.17 -6.18
CA GLY A 957 4.54 -46.10 -6.68
C GLY A 957 4.40 -44.94 -5.69
N LEU A 958 4.43 -45.25 -4.39
CA LEU A 958 4.25 -44.30 -3.28
C LEU A 958 5.46 -43.38 -3.09
N ALA A 959 6.66 -43.95 -3.21
CA ALA A 959 7.92 -43.21 -3.16
C ALA A 959 7.97 -42.04 -4.15
N ARG A 960 7.41 -42.23 -5.36
CA ARG A 960 7.33 -41.19 -6.40
C ARG A 960 6.38 -40.05 -6.04
N VAL A 961 5.31 -40.32 -5.28
CA VAL A 961 4.37 -39.29 -4.85
C VAL A 961 5.00 -38.40 -3.76
N TYR A 962 5.77 -38.99 -2.82
CA TYR A 962 6.55 -38.23 -1.85
C TYR A 962 7.64 -37.39 -2.52
N ALA A 963 8.33 -37.94 -3.50
CA ALA A 963 9.34 -37.22 -4.26
C ALA A 963 8.72 -36.07 -5.09
N LEU A 964 7.51 -36.27 -5.64
CA LEU A 964 6.73 -35.21 -6.30
C LEU A 964 6.33 -34.09 -5.33
N TRP A 965 5.86 -34.44 -4.12
CA TRP A 965 5.58 -33.47 -3.06
C TRP A 965 6.83 -32.66 -2.71
N ASN A 966 7.99 -33.31 -2.56
CA ASN A 966 9.25 -32.63 -2.24
C ASN A 966 9.67 -31.60 -3.31
N ILE A 967 9.57 -31.97 -4.61
CA ILE A 967 9.84 -31.04 -5.72
C ILE A 967 8.91 -29.83 -5.65
N THR A 968 7.59 -30.06 -5.56
CA THR A 968 6.60 -28.98 -5.61
C THR A 968 6.74 -28.01 -4.44
N SER A 969 6.99 -28.53 -3.25
CA SER A 969 7.14 -27.72 -2.05
C SER A 969 8.42 -26.86 -2.09
N LEU A 970 9.51 -27.38 -2.66
CA LEU A 970 10.74 -26.59 -2.87
C LEU A 970 10.53 -25.45 -3.88
N VAL A 971 9.84 -25.73 -5.00
CA VAL A 971 9.52 -24.72 -6.03
C VAL A 971 8.70 -23.58 -5.44
N ASN A 972 7.73 -23.88 -4.56
CA ASN A 972 6.90 -22.87 -3.91
C ASN A 972 7.69 -21.86 -3.07
N VAL A 973 8.67 -22.33 -2.29
CA VAL A 973 9.50 -21.45 -1.45
C VAL A 973 10.39 -20.55 -2.33
N VAL A 974 10.93 -21.09 -3.43
CA VAL A 974 11.71 -20.31 -4.40
C VAL A 974 10.87 -19.22 -5.06
N VAL A 975 9.64 -19.55 -5.46
CA VAL A 975 8.70 -18.59 -6.05
C VAL A 975 8.32 -17.50 -5.05
N ALA A 976 7.98 -17.85 -3.82
CA ALA A 976 7.67 -16.88 -2.76
C ALA A 976 8.83 -15.88 -2.54
N LEU A 977 10.07 -16.37 -2.59
CA LEU A 977 11.28 -15.54 -2.49
C LEU A 977 11.42 -14.60 -3.69
N ILE A 978 11.19 -15.07 -4.91
CA ILE A 978 11.23 -14.21 -6.12
C ILE A 978 10.14 -13.13 -6.06
N CYS A 979 8.90 -13.50 -5.69
CA CYS A 979 7.77 -12.57 -5.61
C CYS A 979 8.01 -11.46 -4.60
N GLY A 980 8.47 -11.77 -3.39
CA GLY A 980 8.75 -10.73 -2.42
C GLY A 980 9.99 -9.88 -2.78
N PHE A 981 10.95 -10.42 -3.55
CA PHE A 981 12.09 -9.65 -4.06
C PHE A 981 11.63 -8.61 -5.10
N VAL A 982 10.73 -9.00 -5.99
CA VAL A 982 10.10 -8.10 -6.97
C VAL A 982 9.30 -7.00 -6.25
N HIS A 983 8.54 -7.34 -5.21
CA HIS A 983 7.80 -6.36 -4.41
C HIS A 983 8.73 -5.38 -3.68
N TYR A 984 9.81 -5.86 -3.06
CA TYR A 984 10.83 -5.01 -2.42
C TYR A 984 11.43 -3.98 -3.41
N LYS A 985 11.74 -4.42 -4.63
CA LYS A 985 12.25 -3.54 -5.70
C LYS A 985 11.20 -2.56 -6.26
N SER A 986 9.91 -2.89 -6.16
CA SER A 986 8.81 -2.03 -6.59
C SER A 986 8.50 -0.95 -5.53
N SER A 987 8.53 -1.32 -4.24
CA SER A 987 8.24 -0.42 -3.12
C SER A 987 9.28 0.70 -2.99
N THR A 988 10.56 0.39 -3.23
CA THR A 988 11.67 1.37 -3.22
C THR A 988 11.54 2.46 -4.30
N LYS A 989 10.69 2.28 -5.32
CA LYS A 989 10.45 3.30 -6.36
C LYS A 989 9.32 4.29 -6.02
N ARG A 990 8.50 4.06 -4.99
CA ARG A 990 7.28 4.87 -4.73
C ARG A 990 7.40 5.93 -3.63
N HIS A 991 8.50 6.01 -2.88
CA HIS A 991 8.67 7.01 -1.82
C HIS A 991 9.99 7.79 -1.96
N PRO A 992 9.97 9.06 -2.43
CA PRO A 992 11.15 9.92 -2.48
C PRO A 992 11.31 10.81 -1.22
N SER A 993 10.78 10.42 -0.05
CA SER A 993 10.86 11.26 1.16
C SER A 993 10.96 10.47 2.46
N THR A 994 11.96 9.61 2.59
CA THR A 994 12.47 9.19 3.91
C THR A 994 13.99 9.14 3.85
N GLN A 995 14.63 9.71 4.85
CA GLN A 995 16.09 9.84 4.97
C GLN A 995 16.80 8.49 4.75
N PRO A 996 17.90 8.46 3.97
CA PRO A 996 18.71 7.27 3.84
C PRO A 996 19.60 7.14 5.09
N TRP A 997 19.72 5.91 5.59
CA TRP A 997 20.62 5.48 6.68
C TRP A 997 20.17 5.79 8.11
N ASN A 998 19.28 4.93 8.62
CA ASN A 998 19.50 4.32 9.93
C ASN A 998 19.36 2.80 9.76
N PHE A 999 20.42 2.05 10.06
CA PHE A 999 20.44 0.58 10.14
C PHE A 999 19.63 0.10 11.37
N GLY A 1000 18.33 0.42 11.39
CA GLY A 1000 17.37 0.03 12.42
C GLY A 1000 16.40 -1.02 11.88
N THR A 1001 16.83 -2.27 11.95
CA THR A 1001 16.10 -3.56 12.07
C THR A 1001 14.75 -3.89 11.41
N ASP A 1002 13.97 -3.00 10.77
CA ASP A 1002 12.63 -3.40 10.26
C ASP A 1002 12.39 -3.22 8.75
N GLU A 1003 13.11 -2.34 8.04
CA GLU A 1003 12.96 -2.20 6.58
C GLU A 1003 14.05 -2.93 5.76
N SER A 1004 15.20 -3.23 6.38
CA SER A 1004 16.31 -3.94 5.73
C SER A 1004 16.26 -5.46 5.88
N GLY A 1005 15.23 -6.01 6.54
CA GLY A 1005 15.15 -7.41 6.94
C GLY A 1005 14.28 -8.33 6.08
N TRP A 1006 13.65 -7.84 5.00
CA TRP A 1006 12.71 -8.64 4.21
C TRP A 1006 13.30 -9.96 3.68
N TRP A 1007 14.62 -10.01 3.42
CA TRP A 1007 15.32 -11.22 2.97
C TRP A 1007 15.56 -12.26 4.08
N LEU A 1008 15.58 -11.86 5.35
CA LEU A 1008 15.95 -12.74 6.46
C LEU A 1008 14.93 -13.88 6.65
N PHE A 1009 13.63 -13.56 6.59
CA PHE A 1009 12.57 -14.54 6.75
C PHE A 1009 12.49 -15.55 5.58
N PRO A 1010 12.43 -15.13 4.30
CA PRO A 1010 12.47 -16.04 3.15
C PRO A 1010 13.74 -16.90 3.07
N THR A 1011 14.92 -16.34 3.40
CA THR A 1011 16.18 -17.12 3.41
C THR A 1011 16.19 -18.16 4.53
N GLY A 1012 15.69 -17.81 5.73
CA GLY A 1012 15.50 -18.77 6.82
C GLY A 1012 14.54 -19.91 6.44
N LEU A 1013 13.43 -19.58 5.77
CA LEU A 1013 12.49 -20.59 5.26
C LEU A 1013 13.12 -21.49 4.19
N MET A 1014 13.93 -20.94 3.28
CA MET A 1014 14.66 -21.73 2.28
C MET A 1014 15.64 -22.71 2.94
N LEU A 1015 16.35 -22.28 3.99
CA LEU A 1015 17.31 -23.12 4.70
C LEU A 1015 16.60 -24.24 5.46
N LEU A 1016 15.49 -23.94 6.15
CA LEU A 1016 14.64 -24.93 6.80
C LEU A 1016 14.08 -25.94 5.77
N LYS A 1017 13.68 -25.45 4.59
CA LYS A 1017 13.16 -26.28 3.50
C LYS A 1017 14.20 -27.24 2.94
N CYS A 1018 15.45 -26.79 2.79
CA CYS A 1018 16.55 -27.66 2.38
C CYS A 1018 16.78 -28.81 3.36
N ILE A 1019 16.68 -28.56 4.67
CA ILE A 1019 16.78 -29.61 5.70
C ILE A 1019 15.60 -30.58 5.59
N GLN A 1020 14.39 -30.06 5.49
CA GLN A 1020 13.18 -30.87 5.31
C GLN A 1020 13.24 -31.75 4.07
N ALA A 1021 13.73 -31.23 2.94
CA ALA A 1021 13.85 -31.99 1.71
C ALA A 1021 14.73 -33.23 1.88
N ARG A 1022 15.80 -33.14 2.68
CA ARG A 1022 16.66 -34.28 3.01
C ARG A 1022 15.99 -35.31 3.89
N LEU A 1023 15.19 -34.88 4.87
CA LEU A 1023 14.42 -35.78 5.72
C LEU A 1023 13.41 -36.60 4.91
N VAL A 1024 12.76 -35.95 3.93
CA VAL A 1024 11.85 -36.64 3.01
C VAL A 1024 12.60 -37.64 2.12
N ASP A 1025 13.77 -37.28 1.59
CA ASP A 1025 14.60 -38.19 0.78
C ASP A 1025 15.03 -39.46 1.54
N TRP A 1026 15.35 -39.32 2.84
CA TRP A 1026 15.65 -40.47 3.70
C TRP A 1026 14.44 -41.37 3.89
N HIS A 1027 13.24 -40.78 4.05
CA HIS A 1027 12.02 -41.57 4.16
C HIS A 1027 11.69 -42.32 2.87
N VAL A 1028 11.81 -41.65 1.72
CA VAL A 1028 11.61 -42.29 0.41
C VAL A 1028 12.55 -43.49 0.27
N GLY A 1029 13.80 -43.39 0.74
CA GLY A 1029 14.73 -44.52 0.79
C GLY A 1029 14.27 -45.68 1.68
N ASN A 1030 13.73 -45.39 2.86
CA ASN A 1030 13.19 -46.40 3.77
C ASN A 1030 11.93 -47.10 3.22
N LEU A 1031 11.16 -46.45 2.33
CA LEU A 1031 9.97 -47.03 1.70
C LEU A 1031 10.32 -47.95 0.54
N GLU A 1032 11.30 -47.60 -0.28
CA GLU A 1032 11.69 -48.38 -1.46
C GLU A 1032 12.54 -49.62 -1.10
N ILE A 1033 13.36 -49.53 -0.05
CA ILE A 1033 14.30 -50.59 0.34
C ILE A 1033 14.04 -50.98 1.79
N GLN A 1034 13.45 -52.15 1.98
CA GLN A 1034 13.12 -52.70 3.30
C GLN A 1034 14.27 -53.52 3.90
N ASP A 1035 15.03 -54.22 3.06
CA ASP A 1035 16.19 -55.02 3.49
C ASP A 1035 17.47 -54.19 3.51
N GLN A 1036 18.04 -54.01 4.70
CA GLN A 1036 19.22 -53.18 4.93
C GLN A 1036 20.53 -53.90 4.61
N ALA A 1037 20.56 -55.24 4.62
CA ALA A 1037 21.77 -56.01 4.32
C ALA A 1037 22.25 -55.81 2.88
N VAL A 1038 21.37 -55.32 2.00
CA VAL A 1038 21.65 -54.92 0.62
C VAL A 1038 22.69 -53.77 0.51
N TYR A 1039 22.84 -52.95 1.57
CA TYR A 1039 23.84 -51.87 1.61
C TYR A 1039 25.12 -52.22 2.41
N SER A 1040 25.25 -53.48 2.86
CA SER A 1040 26.45 -53.93 3.54
C SER A 1040 27.69 -53.75 2.65
N LYS A 1041 28.81 -53.35 3.26
CA LYS A 1041 30.11 -53.31 2.57
C LYS A 1041 30.80 -54.67 2.56
N ASP A 1042 30.39 -55.56 3.46
CA ASP A 1042 30.96 -56.90 3.58
C ASP A 1042 30.17 -57.85 2.68
N PRO A 1043 30.80 -58.47 1.67
CA PRO A 1043 30.11 -59.33 0.71
C PRO A 1043 29.51 -60.57 1.40
N ASN A 1044 30.13 -61.05 2.48
CA ASN A 1044 29.61 -62.17 3.26
C ASN A 1044 28.28 -61.83 3.93
N ILE A 1045 28.12 -60.63 4.49
CA ILE A 1045 26.87 -60.17 5.12
C ILE A 1045 25.79 -59.88 4.06
N PHE A 1046 26.20 -59.43 2.86
CA PHE A 1046 25.27 -59.21 1.75
C PHE A 1046 24.60 -60.51 1.26
N TRP A 1047 25.40 -61.58 1.16
CA TRP A 1047 24.94 -62.91 0.72
C TRP A 1047 24.41 -63.79 1.85
N GLN A 1048 24.68 -63.47 3.12
CA GLN A 1048 24.02 -64.05 4.29
C GLN A 1048 22.60 -63.50 4.37
N SER A 1049 21.69 -64.13 3.62
CA SER A 1049 20.26 -64.01 3.86
C SER A 1049 19.81 -65.24 4.61
#